data_AF-A0A919JCS0-F1
#
_entry.id   AF-A0A919JCS0-F1
#
_cell.length_a   1.000
_cell.length_b   1.000
_cell.length_c   1.000
_cell.angle_alpha   90.00
_cell.angle_beta   90.00
_cell.angle_gamma   90.00
#
_symmetry.space_group_name_H-M   'P 1'
#
loop_
_entity.id
_entity.type
_entity.pdbx_description
1 polymer ?
#
loop_
_entity_poly.entity_id
_entity_poly.type
_entity_poly.pdbx_seq_one_letter_code
_entity_poly.pdbx_strand_id
1 'polypeptide(L)'
;MHGRAGEPRGESPEDLPGEDRQRFHDLARITTWKQFAGSVAELYDDSPERSFRAVAQRGRKAGYGISPNTVASLVRGNRQPQRSSLQGYLYGCGLTKTEVTAWLAVWDRLAAGRIDEEPSGARSAPAGWITAAGIDGNGRDHFQQKALGQRNAGQGGDLFRGREAARAAIRAWLRQPIDPGLPLVVTGQPGAGKSSVVARVAREISLDAGQLGLMFFARDATHDTFLTALGRCLGRADVTGMIDVVETWAARPDARFLLVVDALDEAGSPADRDEIVSTLMAVTALPGVRAVVATRRLSAQNPFTTLGLLATLGVRSAAGHNLVDLDDDRYFDPDGLRAVAAALLRKDGATHPGPPGAAWQHYRADRDLTDRLAAIIGRRAERNYLVAALAAHPLSMDPRPMDPLAPDFDESRLPSSVREALTKYLDHLVAAERVRVRGLLLALAYARGAGLDDGMWLRFAAALDSPVSGADLEELRDSPAADYLLQSNRDSDGTPVTRLFHQALADELKAQRNRGPSDELKLFRLVRPAGPAGWAGTPYARRHAADHAAAADRLGDLLDDPAFLAHCDLFRLLPVIPAAPGPALAGTAAVLRRAAGRADSLPPPARAQLIALAALHLQQHPLQHRLLQLSDTPHVPLWAHGLGRSHQQFNLLPEVTALAVGGFGRTDVIVATSGSAELLILDANGQLLTKLVAPCRRGIAAVTIGVLAGAPVIVALGHDGTLCLWNEDLRADDLRFPPQPVPATAVAVGRFGQGDVIATATDRTMQLWTAEGAPLGPRFPMAHISVKGLTFGQWEGQPVLASTGLDGAVRFWREHGGRAWGRTFIGHQRAACAVAVGRLDDREVVAVAHDDRAVRLWHGPNQLAMDPLTEHTDMVNAVAIGTLGDRQVIATGSRDGAIRIWDSPATGSSRTSTSDHRRPITALATGIYAGRPILVTTSDDSSVRVWDLDGRPVGAPLTTTASPLTVTTGPLNGINVIAVVGRAGSVQIWDDRRRLQRMPLTSRPVGATAVQIGRAGGRYCFVTTHHDGLARRWDSRGNLVSASFGRPGRTITGLAIGRLGDAEAAALGYSDGLVRIFDLAAGTALGQNGAAGSAVTAMTIAHGILAVGYDDGTVRHFDAASGSGFHTAREAHRGKVSAVTIGSAGDQLVIASAGADRRARIWTRDGAPAESLELLEAPHGMVITADGQLVIAAGPALCGWQLCF
;
A
#
# COMPACT_ATOMS: atom_id res chain seq x y z
N MET A 1 32.42 -42.28 35.83
CA MET A 1 31.47 -43.26 35.26
C MET A 1 30.70 -42.57 34.14
N HIS A 2 30.65 -43.22 32.96
CA HIS A 2 30.15 -42.68 31.70
C HIS A 2 28.62 -42.58 31.61
N GLY A 3 28.13 -41.67 30.75
CA GLY A 3 26.80 -41.72 30.15
C GLY A 3 26.39 -40.42 29.45
N ARG A 4 26.39 -40.42 28.11
CA ARG A 4 25.84 -39.37 27.22
C ARG A 4 24.32 -39.20 27.40
N ALA A 5 23.81 -37.96 27.29
CA ALA A 5 22.51 -37.67 26.68
C ALA A 5 22.35 -36.16 26.35
N GLY A 6 22.04 -35.88 25.09
CA GLY A 6 21.11 -34.82 24.63
C GLY A 6 21.53 -33.35 24.75
N GLU A 7 21.82 -32.73 23.61
CA GLU A 7 21.55 -31.29 23.41
C GLU A 7 20.03 -31.02 23.60
N PRO A 8 19.61 -30.02 24.39
CA PRO A 8 18.22 -29.63 24.43
C PRO A 8 17.91 -28.67 23.29
N ARG A 9 16.83 -28.98 22.57
CA ARG A 9 16.12 -28.07 21.66
C ARG A 9 15.86 -26.76 22.42
N GLY A 10 16.23 -25.63 21.81
CA GLY A 10 15.91 -24.31 22.35
C GLY A 10 14.40 -24.10 22.28
N GLU A 11 13.74 -24.15 23.43
CA GLU A 11 12.42 -23.54 23.58
C GLU A 11 12.57 -22.03 23.46
N SER A 12 11.69 -21.43 22.66
CA SER A 12 11.63 -19.98 22.51
C SER A 12 11.14 -19.37 23.83
N PRO A 13 11.62 -18.19 24.26
CA PRO A 13 11.06 -17.47 25.41
C PRO A 13 9.54 -17.24 25.33
N GLU A 14 8.96 -17.42 24.13
CA GLU A 14 7.53 -17.32 23.87
C GLU A 14 6.69 -18.49 24.41
N ASP A 15 7.32 -19.61 24.78
CA ASP A 15 6.64 -20.83 25.24
C ASP A 15 6.49 -20.90 26.79
N LEU A 16 6.93 -19.87 27.52
CA LEU A 16 6.86 -19.80 28.99
C LEU A 16 5.52 -19.24 29.50
N PRO A 17 5.05 -19.65 30.71
CA PRO A 17 3.87 -19.08 31.36
C PRO A 17 3.96 -17.56 31.54
N GLY A 18 2.80 -16.89 31.57
CA GLY A 18 2.70 -15.42 31.43
C GLY A 18 3.52 -14.56 32.40
N GLU A 19 3.70 -15.00 33.65
CA GLU A 19 4.52 -14.26 34.64
C GLU A 19 6.03 -14.35 34.33
N ASP A 20 6.51 -15.48 33.83
CA ASP A 20 7.92 -15.67 33.46
C ASP A 20 8.27 -14.93 32.16
N ARG A 21 7.32 -14.89 31.21
CA ARG A 21 7.46 -14.12 29.96
C ARG A 21 7.57 -12.62 30.20
N GLN A 22 6.81 -12.09 31.17
CA GLN A 22 6.88 -10.68 31.58
C GLN A 22 8.25 -10.34 32.21
N ARG A 23 8.77 -11.21 33.10
CA ARG A 23 10.11 -11.06 33.70
C ARG A 23 11.23 -11.06 32.66
N PHE A 24 11.13 -11.89 31.61
CA PHE A 24 12.08 -11.90 30.50
C PHE A 24 12.02 -10.62 29.66
N HIS A 25 10.83 -10.04 29.44
CA HIS A 25 10.68 -8.75 28.77
C HIS A 25 11.26 -7.58 29.59
N ASP A 26 11.14 -7.63 30.92
CA ASP A 26 11.71 -6.60 31.79
C ASP A 26 13.24 -6.67 31.87
N LEU A 27 13.84 -7.87 31.80
CA LEU A 27 15.30 -8.03 31.66
C LEU A 27 15.87 -7.38 30.39
N ALA A 28 15.12 -7.42 29.29
CA ALA A 28 15.54 -6.79 28.04
C ALA A 28 15.70 -5.27 28.17
N ARG A 29 14.93 -4.62 29.07
CA ARG A 29 14.91 -3.18 29.34
C ARG A 29 16.08 -2.69 30.21
N ILE A 30 16.83 -3.60 30.84
CA ILE A 30 17.99 -3.25 31.66
C ILE A 30 19.15 -2.83 30.76
N THR A 31 19.49 -1.54 30.81
CA THR A 31 20.50 -0.92 29.94
C THR A 31 21.71 -0.37 30.69
N THR A 32 21.67 -0.31 32.03
CA THR A 32 22.76 0.23 32.85
C THR A 32 23.11 -0.69 34.02
N TRP A 33 24.37 -0.60 34.50
CA TRP A 33 24.82 -1.33 35.70
C TRP A 33 24.00 -1.01 36.96
N LYS A 34 23.47 0.22 37.07
CA LYS A 34 22.64 0.64 38.21
C LYS A 34 21.25 0.00 38.20
N GLN A 35 20.59 -0.06 37.05
CA GLN A 35 19.32 -0.78 36.88
C GLN A 35 19.51 -2.29 37.11
N PHE A 36 20.61 -2.84 36.57
CA PHE A 36 20.96 -4.24 36.76
C PHE A 36 21.13 -4.59 38.24
N ALA A 37 21.87 -3.77 38.99
CA ALA A 37 22.04 -3.97 40.43
C ALA A 37 20.74 -3.84 41.22
N GLY A 38 19.86 -2.89 40.85
CA GLY A 38 18.54 -2.72 41.47
C GLY A 38 17.64 -3.94 41.26
N SER A 39 17.54 -4.41 40.01
CA SER A 39 16.70 -5.57 39.69
C SER A 39 17.24 -6.90 40.23
N VAL A 40 18.57 -7.05 40.38
CA VAL A 40 19.15 -8.21 41.09
C VAL A 40 18.82 -8.16 42.59
N ALA A 41 18.76 -6.98 43.19
CA ALA A 41 18.43 -6.81 44.61
C ALA A 41 16.95 -7.08 44.92
N GLU A 42 16.05 -6.85 43.96
CA GLU A 42 14.60 -7.10 44.07
C GLU A 42 14.21 -8.58 44.01
N LEU A 43 15.13 -9.49 43.64
CA LEU A 43 14.87 -10.94 43.58
C LEU A 43 14.60 -11.59 44.95
N TYR A 44 14.72 -10.85 46.06
CA TYR A 44 14.31 -11.28 47.40
C TYR A 44 13.51 -10.17 48.10
N ASP A 45 12.27 -10.48 48.45
CA ASP A 45 11.32 -9.55 49.06
C ASP A 45 11.50 -9.52 50.59
N ASP A 46 12.57 -8.88 51.05
CA ASP A 46 12.65 -8.23 52.37
C ASP A 46 14.01 -7.58 52.59
N SER A 47 14.04 -6.50 53.39
CA SER A 47 15.15 -5.56 53.58
C SER A 47 16.57 -6.14 53.36
N PRO A 48 17.43 -5.48 52.56
CA PRO A 48 18.67 -6.07 52.05
C PRO A 48 19.52 -6.76 53.14
N GLU A 49 19.64 -6.15 54.32
CA GLU A 49 20.56 -6.58 55.38
C GLU A 49 20.25 -7.93 56.04
N ARG A 50 18.96 -8.31 56.17
CA ARG A 50 18.58 -9.61 56.77
C ARG A 50 18.70 -10.77 55.79
N SER A 51 18.41 -10.52 54.52
CA SER A 51 18.49 -11.47 53.42
C SER A 51 19.94 -11.94 53.16
N PHE A 52 20.94 -11.09 53.44
CA PHE A 52 22.37 -11.41 53.25
C PHE A 52 22.91 -12.54 54.13
N ARG A 53 22.47 -12.67 55.38
CA ARG A 53 22.95 -13.75 56.28
C ARG A 53 22.38 -15.12 55.90
N ALA A 54 21.15 -15.17 55.40
CA ALA A 54 20.50 -16.40 54.97
C ALA A 54 21.10 -16.95 53.66
N VAL A 55 21.38 -16.08 52.69
CA VAL A 55 22.01 -16.45 51.41
C VAL A 55 23.45 -16.91 51.59
N ALA A 56 24.23 -16.25 52.46
CA ALA A 56 25.60 -16.67 52.77
C ALA A 56 25.66 -18.04 53.48
N GLN A 57 24.66 -18.39 54.30
CA GLN A 57 24.57 -19.72 54.94
C GLN A 57 24.12 -20.82 53.96
N ARG A 58 23.22 -20.54 53.01
CA ARG A 58 22.78 -21.52 51.99
C ARG A 58 23.84 -21.74 50.90
N GLY A 59 24.53 -20.69 50.45
CA GLY A 59 25.62 -20.79 49.46
C GLY A 59 26.78 -21.67 49.96
N ARG A 60 27.13 -21.59 51.25
CA ARG A 60 28.11 -22.49 51.88
C ARG A 60 27.66 -23.96 51.91
N LYS A 61 26.36 -24.24 52.02
CA LYS A 61 25.81 -25.61 51.97
C LYS A 61 25.72 -26.18 50.54
N ALA A 62 25.61 -25.33 49.53
CA ALA A 62 25.52 -25.72 48.12
C ALA A 62 26.88 -25.76 47.38
N GLY A 63 28.00 -25.52 48.06
CA GLY A 63 29.35 -25.59 47.48
C GLY A 63 29.78 -24.37 46.67
N TYR A 64 28.99 -23.29 46.65
CA TYR A 64 29.31 -22.05 45.94
C TYR A 64 29.90 -21.03 46.92
N GLY A 65 31.22 -20.81 46.84
CA GLY A 65 31.92 -19.83 47.67
C GLY A 65 31.61 -18.40 47.22
N ILE A 66 30.70 -17.71 47.93
CA ILE A 66 30.42 -16.29 47.69
C ILE A 66 31.19 -15.46 48.72
N SER A 67 32.09 -14.59 48.25
CA SER A 67 32.86 -13.67 49.10
C SER A 67 31.98 -12.52 49.62
N PRO A 68 31.97 -12.22 50.93
CA PRO A 68 31.19 -11.11 51.51
C PRO A 68 31.46 -9.75 50.89
N ASN A 69 32.70 -9.51 50.43
CA ASN A 69 33.11 -8.24 49.82
C ASN A 69 32.53 -8.04 48.41
N THR A 70 32.29 -9.14 47.68
CA THR A 70 31.73 -9.09 46.32
C THR A 70 30.24 -8.74 46.36
N VAL A 71 29.51 -9.23 47.36
CA VAL A 71 28.07 -8.97 47.54
C VAL A 71 27.81 -7.53 48.00
N ALA A 72 28.66 -6.99 48.88
CA ALA A 72 28.56 -5.58 49.29
C ALA A 72 28.85 -4.59 48.13
N SER A 73 29.65 -5.00 47.14
CA SER A 73 29.98 -4.16 45.98
C SER A 73 28.85 -4.03 44.95
N LEU A 74 28.05 -5.09 44.80
CA LEU A 74 26.84 -5.15 43.97
C LEU A 74 25.74 -4.21 44.50
N VAL A 75 25.50 -4.25 45.81
CA VAL A 75 24.41 -3.49 46.47
C VAL A 75 24.72 -1.99 46.52
N ARG A 76 26.01 -1.62 46.60
CA ARG A 76 26.43 -0.21 46.63
C ARG A 76 26.71 0.38 45.24
N GLY A 77 26.55 -0.40 44.17
CA GLY A 77 26.67 0.05 42.78
C GLY A 77 28.06 0.55 42.36
N ASN A 78 29.11 0.27 43.13
CA ASN A 78 30.41 0.93 42.96
C ASN A 78 31.48 0.10 42.21
N ARG A 79 31.27 -1.21 41.96
CA ARG A 79 32.17 -2.05 41.15
C ARG A 79 31.44 -3.19 40.42
N GLN A 80 31.91 -3.54 39.23
CA GLN A 80 31.42 -4.67 38.44
C GLN A 80 31.67 -6.01 39.18
N PRO A 81 30.64 -6.84 39.40
CA PRO A 81 30.81 -8.16 40.02
C PRO A 81 31.40 -9.17 39.03
N GLN A 82 32.24 -10.08 39.51
CA GLN A 82 32.73 -11.18 38.67
C GLN A 82 31.58 -12.12 38.25
N ARG A 83 31.49 -12.42 36.94
CA ARG A 83 30.45 -13.26 36.31
C ARG A 83 30.15 -14.56 37.06
N SER A 84 31.18 -15.28 37.48
CA SER A 84 31.07 -16.55 38.21
C SER A 84 30.48 -16.38 39.62
N SER A 85 30.77 -15.25 40.27
CA SER A 85 30.22 -14.92 41.59
C SER A 85 28.74 -14.53 41.50
N LEU A 86 28.36 -13.80 40.46
CA LEU A 86 26.95 -13.46 40.18
C LEU A 86 26.14 -14.72 39.83
N GLN A 87 26.70 -15.60 39.01
CA GLN A 87 26.08 -16.88 38.68
C GLN A 87 25.79 -17.71 39.94
N GLY A 88 26.76 -17.82 40.86
CA GLY A 88 26.57 -18.50 42.14
C GLY A 88 25.52 -17.84 43.04
N TYR A 89 25.44 -16.51 43.03
CA TYR A 89 24.42 -15.75 43.77
C TYR A 89 23.01 -16.00 43.22
N LEU A 90 22.82 -15.93 41.90
CA LEU A 90 21.53 -16.14 41.25
C LEU A 90 21.00 -17.58 41.44
N TYR A 91 21.87 -18.59 41.34
CA TYR A 91 21.49 -19.96 41.73
C TYR A 91 21.16 -20.06 43.22
N GLY A 92 21.88 -19.33 44.09
CA GLY A 92 21.58 -19.24 45.52
C GLY A 92 20.23 -18.58 45.85
N CYS A 93 19.72 -17.74 44.95
CA CYS A 93 18.38 -17.14 45.01
C CYS A 93 17.26 -18.09 44.54
N GLY A 94 17.59 -19.29 44.04
CA GLY A 94 16.62 -20.31 43.63
C GLY A 94 16.18 -20.22 42.17
N LEU A 95 16.83 -19.40 41.34
CA LEU A 95 16.54 -19.28 39.91
C LEU A 95 16.93 -20.53 39.13
N THR A 96 16.15 -20.86 38.11
CA THR A 96 16.41 -21.97 37.19
C THR A 96 17.62 -21.68 36.29
N LYS A 97 18.21 -22.72 35.70
CA LYS A 97 19.35 -22.59 34.78
C LYS A 97 19.06 -21.63 33.62
N THR A 98 17.84 -21.63 33.09
CA THR A 98 17.43 -20.76 31.97
C THR A 98 17.39 -19.30 32.40
N GLU A 99 16.83 -19.01 33.57
CA GLU A 99 16.78 -17.64 34.12
C GLU A 99 18.17 -17.12 34.48
N VAL A 100 19.01 -17.95 35.09
CA VAL A 100 20.41 -17.59 35.37
C VAL A 100 21.17 -17.29 34.07
N THR A 101 20.91 -18.05 33.00
CA THR A 101 21.53 -17.81 31.69
C THR A 101 21.06 -16.48 31.10
N ALA A 102 19.79 -16.11 31.26
CA ALA A 102 19.27 -14.82 30.81
C ALA A 102 19.89 -13.64 31.56
N TRP A 103 20.00 -13.74 32.89
CA TRP A 103 20.66 -12.73 33.72
C TRP A 103 22.16 -12.58 33.39
N LEU A 104 22.84 -13.69 33.11
CA LEU A 104 24.24 -13.66 32.69
C LEU A 104 24.42 -13.10 31.28
N ALA A 105 23.45 -13.30 30.37
CA ALA A 105 23.47 -12.68 29.05
C ALA A 105 23.31 -11.15 29.14
N VAL A 106 22.48 -10.65 30.07
CA VAL A 106 22.38 -9.20 30.35
C VAL A 106 23.69 -8.69 30.97
N TRP A 107 24.29 -9.44 31.91
CA TRP A 107 25.60 -9.11 32.48
C TRP A 107 26.70 -9.05 31.39
N ASP A 108 26.73 -10.04 30.48
CA ASP A 108 27.68 -10.10 29.38
C ASP A 108 27.50 -8.91 28.42
N ARG A 109 26.24 -8.51 28.16
CA ARG A 109 25.89 -7.34 27.36
C ARG A 109 26.39 -6.03 27.98
N LEU A 110 26.26 -5.89 29.30
CA LEU A 110 26.74 -4.73 30.05
C LEU A 110 28.28 -4.73 30.21
N ALA A 111 28.90 -5.90 30.39
CA ALA A 111 30.34 -6.06 30.54
C ALA A 111 31.11 -5.92 29.21
N ALA A 112 30.47 -6.26 28.09
CA ALA A 112 31.03 -6.07 26.75
C ALA A 112 30.99 -4.60 26.26
N GLY A 113 30.47 -3.67 27.07
CA GLY A 113 30.37 -2.25 26.70
C GLY A 113 29.49 -1.97 25.48
N ARG A 114 28.60 -2.90 25.10
CA ARG A 114 27.74 -2.79 23.90
C ARG A 114 26.44 -2.02 24.14
N ILE A 115 26.35 -1.29 25.25
CA ILE A 115 25.32 -0.29 25.52
C ILE A 115 26.03 0.89 26.17
N ASP A 116 25.82 2.07 25.60
CA ASP A 116 26.49 3.34 25.91
C ASP A 116 26.77 3.57 27.41
N GLU A 117 28.01 3.30 27.84
CA GLU A 117 28.58 4.07 28.94
C GLU A 117 28.98 5.43 28.36
N GLU A 118 28.36 6.49 28.88
CA GLU A 118 28.71 7.88 28.59
C GLU A 118 30.23 8.08 28.65
N PRO A 119 30.88 8.54 27.56
CA PRO A 119 32.17 9.17 27.69
C PRO A 119 31.96 10.43 28.52
N SER A 120 32.45 10.39 29.76
CA SER A 120 32.53 11.53 30.66
C SER A 120 33.25 12.69 29.96
N GLY A 121 32.47 13.57 29.32
CA GLY A 121 32.99 14.70 28.54
C GLY A 121 32.06 15.29 27.49
N ALA A 122 31.04 14.57 27.00
CA ALA A 122 30.10 15.08 26.00
C ALA A 122 28.71 15.36 26.62
N ARG A 123 28.38 16.64 26.82
CA ARG A 123 27.03 17.03 27.26
C ARG A 123 26.00 16.58 26.23
N SER A 124 25.04 15.76 26.66
CA SER A 124 23.92 15.24 25.89
C SER A 124 22.99 16.36 25.39
N ALA A 125 22.21 16.07 24.33
CA ALA A 125 21.13 16.95 23.90
C ALA A 125 20.17 17.22 25.08
N PRO A 126 19.71 18.45 25.30
CA PRO A 126 18.89 18.79 26.46
C PRO A 126 17.52 18.10 26.42
N ALA A 127 16.88 18.01 27.59
CA ALA A 127 15.54 17.44 27.74
C ALA A 127 14.54 18.15 26.80
N GLY A 128 13.96 17.42 25.84
CA GLY A 128 12.95 17.93 24.89
C GLY A 128 13.24 17.69 23.40
N TRP A 129 14.44 17.23 23.03
CA TRP A 129 14.78 16.93 21.63
C TRP A 129 14.90 15.44 21.36
N ILE A 130 14.30 14.98 20.25
CA ILE A 130 14.39 13.60 19.76
C ILE A 130 15.16 13.56 18.45
N THR A 131 16.05 12.59 18.32
CA THR A 131 16.74 12.23 17.09
C THR A 131 16.23 10.88 16.62
N ALA A 132 15.79 10.77 15.37
CA ALA A 132 15.30 9.53 14.77
C ALA A 132 15.80 9.35 13.33
N ALA A 133 15.82 8.11 12.87
CA ALA A 133 16.16 7.72 11.51
C ALA A 133 15.25 6.57 11.06
N GLY A 134 15.38 6.15 9.79
CA GLY A 134 14.74 4.94 9.25
C GLY A 134 15.17 3.63 9.93
N ILE A 135 14.97 2.51 9.22
CA ILE A 135 14.94 1.14 9.77
C ILE A 135 16.22 0.74 10.54
N ASP A 136 17.39 1.31 10.23
CA ASP A 136 18.70 0.83 10.72
C ASP A 136 19.58 1.83 11.50
N GLY A 137 19.11 3.04 11.86
CA GLY A 137 20.02 4.13 12.26
C GLY A 137 19.84 4.74 13.66
N ASN A 138 20.92 4.85 14.42
CA ASN A 138 21.01 5.78 15.55
C ASN A 138 21.07 7.21 14.98
N GLY A 139 19.90 7.83 14.72
CA GLY A 139 19.81 9.16 14.10
C GLY A 139 20.66 10.22 14.83
N ARG A 140 20.90 10.02 16.13
CA ARG A 140 21.82 10.83 16.94
C ARG A 140 23.24 10.85 16.36
N ASP A 141 23.79 9.70 15.99
CA ASP A 141 25.16 9.58 15.47
C ASP A 141 25.28 10.27 14.12
N HIS A 142 24.27 10.15 13.25
CA HIS A 142 24.23 10.88 11.97
C HIS A 142 24.28 12.39 12.18
N PHE A 143 23.36 12.97 12.96
CA PHE A 143 23.32 14.42 13.18
C PHE A 143 24.57 14.93 13.93
N GLN A 144 25.13 14.16 14.87
CA GLN A 144 26.38 14.53 15.55
C GLN A 144 27.57 14.54 14.60
N GLN A 145 27.75 13.48 13.80
CA GLN A 145 28.84 13.38 12.84
C GLN A 145 28.71 14.44 11.75
N LYS A 146 27.52 14.60 11.15
CA LYS A 146 27.28 15.59 10.10
C LYS A 146 27.46 17.01 10.61
N ALA A 147 27.00 17.33 11.83
CA ALA A 147 27.22 18.64 12.42
C ALA A 147 28.72 18.96 12.45
N LEU A 148 29.56 18.03 12.92
CA LEU A 148 31.03 18.16 13.01
C LEU A 148 31.75 18.05 11.65
N GLY A 149 31.05 17.80 10.54
CA GLY A 149 31.69 17.54 9.24
C GLY A 149 32.40 16.20 9.15
N GLN A 150 32.17 15.31 10.13
CA GLN A 150 32.77 13.99 10.19
C GLN A 150 31.98 13.01 9.32
N ARG A 151 32.69 12.02 8.78
CA ARG A 151 32.07 10.90 8.05
C ARG A 151 31.99 9.62 8.86
N ASN A 152 32.99 9.38 9.72
CA ASN A 152 33.08 8.26 10.63
C ASN A 152 33.42 8.74 12.04
N ALA A 153 32.81 8.15 13.06
CA ALA A 153 33.01 8.52 14.46
C ALA A 153 34.49 8.47 14.91
N GLY A 154 35.30 7.61 14.28
CA GLY A 154 36.73 7.47 14.57
C GLY A 154 37.62 8.63 14.14
N GLN A 155 37.14 9.54 13.26
CA GLN A 155 37.97 10.67 12.79
C GLN A 155 38.19 11.73 13.88
N GLY A 156 37.20 11.98 14.75
CA GLY A 156 37.27 13.02 15.80
C GLY A 156 37.37 14.46 15.26
N GLY A 157 37.18 15.45 16.14
CA GLY A 157 37.39 16.88 15.84
C GLY A 157 36.26 17.62 15.11
N ASP A 158 36.33 18.95 15.10
CA ASP A 158 35.35 19.81 14.40
C ASP A 158 35.90 20.24 13.03
N LEU A 159 35.46 19.53 11.99
CA LEU A 159 35.94 19.64 10.61
C LEU A 159 35.03 20.50 9.72
N PHE A 160 33.80 20.79 10.13
CA PHE A 160 32.87 21.64 9.36
C PHE A 160 32.92 23.09 9.83
N ARG A 161 33.28 24.01 8.94
CA ARG A 161 33.41 25.45 9.20
C ARG A 161 32.74 26.28 8.11
N GLY A 162 32.23 27.45 8.49
CA GLY A 162 31.62 28.41 7.57
C GLY A 162 30.16 28.16 7.24
N ARG A 163 29.75 28.56 6.02
CA ARG A 163 28.37 28.73 5.54
C ARG A 163 27.54 29.66 6.43
N GLU A 164 28.16 30.72 6.97
CA GLU A 164 27.49 31.58 7.96
C GLU A 164 26.24 32.26 7.42
N ALA A 165 26.23 32.69 6.16
CA ALA A 165 25.02 33.26 5.53
C ALA A 165 23.87 32.24 5.47
N ALA A 166 24.14 31.00 5.09
CA ALA A 166 23.13 29.93 5.05
C ALA A 166 22.67 29.54 6.46
N ARG A 167 23.61 29.41 7.41
CA ARG A 167 23.31 29.11 8.82
C ARG A 167 22.50 30.23 9.46
N ALA A 168 22.83 31.49 9.19
CA ALA A 168 22.08 32.66 9.64
C ALA A 168 20.66 32.68 9.05
N ALA A 169 20.49 32.37 7.76
CA ALA A 169 19.17 32.29 7.13
C ALA A 169 18.30 31.18 7.76
N ILE A 170 18.88 30.00 8.00
CA ILE A 170 18.18 28.88 8.67
C ILE A 170 17.84 29.24 10.12
N ARG A 171 18.79 29.85 10.87
CA ARG A 171 18.54 30.33 12.24
C ARG A 171 17.44 31.39 12.28
N ALA A 172 17.45 32.34 11.34
CA ALA A 172 16.42 33.36 11.22
C ALA A 172 15.06 32.74 10.94
N TRP A 173 14.97 31.78 10.02
CA TRP A 173 13.74 31.04 9.72
C TRP A 173 13.19 30.28 10.93
N LEU A 174 14.04 29.58 11.68
CA LEU A 174 13.62 28.83 12.86
C LEU A 174 13.23 29.74 14.03
N ARG A 175 13.76 30.97 14.09
CA ARG A 175 13.47 31.95 15.16
C ARG A 175 12.41 33.00 14.78
N GLN A 176 11.90 32.99 13.55
CA GLN A 176 11.01 34.04 13.08
C GLN A 176 9.67 34.07 13.86
N PRO A 177 9.15 35.28 14.18
CA PRO A 177 7.98 35.43 15.04
C PRO A 177 6.66 35.05 14.36
N ILE A 178 6.58 35.10 13.03
CA ILE A 178 5.37 34.80 12.24
C ILE A 178 5.47 33.38 11.68
N ASP A 179 4.38 32.62 11.74
CA ASP A 179 4.31 31.27 11.17
C ASP A 179 4.36 31.33 9.64
N PRO A 180 5.37 30.72 8.98
CA PRO A 180 5.49 30.78 7.53
C PRO A 180 4.51 29.85 6.79
N GLY A 181 3.90 28.90 7.48
CA GLY A 181 2.97 27.90 6.90
C GLY A 181 3.61 26.92 5.92
N LEU A 182 4.95 26.93 5.80
CA LEU A 182 5.74 26.15 4.85
C LEU A 182 7.08 25.76 5.49
N PRO A 183 7.76 24.71 4.99
CA PRO A 183 9.14 24.41 5.36
C PRO A 183 10.15 25.32 4.63
N LEU A 184 11.30 25.59 5.27
CA LEU A 184 12.48 26.10 4.58
C LEU A 184 13.18 24.95 3.88
N VAL A 185 13.36 25.06 2.56
CA VAL A 185 14.05 24.02 1.80
C VAL A 185 15.51 24.39 1.63
N VAL A 186 16.41 23.51 2.07
CA VAL A 186 17.86 23.62 1.86
C VAL A 186 18.25 22.67 0.74
N THR A 187 18.68 23.23 -0.39
CA THR A 187 19.10 22.46 -1.57
C THR A 187 20.50 22.83 -2.02
N GLY A 188 20.99 22.12 -3.03
CA GLY A 188 22.30 22.30 -3.62
C GLY A 188 22.85 21.00 -4.18
N GLN A 189 23.94 21.09 -4.91
CA GLN A 189 24.59 19.94 -5.53
C GLN A 189 25.03 18.92 -4.46
N PRO A 190 25.14 17.63 -4.81
CA PRO A 190 25.74 16.66 -3.92
C PRO A 190 27.16 17.12 -3.48
N GLY A 191 27.48 16.97 -2.20
CA GLY A 191 28.75 17.46 -1.63
C GLY A 191 28.77 18.95 -1.24
N ALA A 192 27.73 19.74 -1.50
CA ALA A 192 27.66 21.16 -1.10
C ALA A 192 27.66 21.42 0.42
N GLY A 193 27.41 20.38 1.24
CA GLY A 193 27.37 20.48 2.70
C GLY A 193 25.97 20.59 3.32
N LYS A 194 24.89 20.30 2.58
CA LYS A 194 23.47 20.40 3.05
C LYS A 194 23.25 19.79 4.44
N SER A 195 23.53 18.50 4.59
CA SER A 195 23.36 17.77 5.85
C SER A 195 24.22 18.35 6.98
N SER A 196 25.43 18.82 6.69
CA SER A 196 26.31 19.43 7.70
C SER A 196 25.82 20.80 8.15
N VAL A 197 25.35 21.64 7.23
CA VAL A 197 24.75 22.96 7.54
C VAL A 197 23.51 22.76 8.43
N VAL A 198 22.60 21.88 8.00
CA VAL A 198 21.34 21.65 8.70
C VAL A 198 21.58 20.99 10.07
N ALA A 199 22.44 19.97 10.14
CA ALA A 199 22.79 19.33 11.41
C ALA A 199 23.51 20.27 12.38
N ARG A 200 24.38 21.16 11.88
CA ARG A 200 25.08 22.15 12.72
C ARG A 200 24.10 23.14 13.34
N VAL A 201 23.19 23.70 12.54
CA VAL A 201 22.17 24.64 13.04
C VAL A 201 21.20 23.93 13.98
N ALA A 202 20.78 22.71 13.66
CA ALA A 202 19.91 21.92 14.51
C ALA A 202 20.56 21.66 15.89
N ARG A 203 21.85 21.31 15.92
CA ARG A 203 22.62 21.12 17.16
C ARG A 203 22.78 22.40 17.97
N GLU A 204 23.05 23.53 17.31
CA GLU A 204 23.16 24.83 18.01
C GLU A 204 21.84 25.23 18.66
N ILE A 205 20.75 25.11 17.92
CA ILE A 205 19.42 25.48 18.40
C ILE A 205 18.94 24.50 19.48
N SER A 206 19.26 23.21 19.36
CA SER A 206 18.90 22.25 20.40
C SER A 206 19.60 22.56 21.72
N LEU A 207 20.80 23.13 21.72
CA LEU A 207 21.51 23.56 22.92
C LEU A 207 20.96 24.88 23.51
N ASP A 208 20.40 25.76 22.68
CA ASP A 208 19.89 27.08 23.06
C ASP A 208 18.41 27.06 23.51
N ALA A 209 17.61 26.08 23.10
CA ALA A 209 16.15 26.13 23.18
C ALA A 209 15.55 25.18 24.24
N GLY A 210 14.75 25.72 25.16
CA GLY A 210 13.79 24.95 25.99
C GLY A 210 12.53 24.50 25.22
N GLN A 211 12.65 24.31 23.90
CA GLN A 211 11.56 23.98 22.97
C GLN A 211 11.64 22.52 22.54
N LEU A 212 10.50 21.94 22.18
CA LEU A 212 10.45 20.58 21.64
C LEU A 212 11.02 20.56 20.21
N GLY A 213 11.81 19.55 19.88
CA GLY A 213 12.37 19.45 18.53
C GLY A 213 12.63 18.03 18.07
N LEU A 214 12.40 17.80 16.78
CA LEU A 214 12.68 16.53 16.11
C LEU A 214 13.74 16.73 15.03
N MET A 215 14.83 15.96 15.13
CA MET A 215 15.79 15.77 14.05
C MET A 215 15.55 14.40 13.41
N PHE A 216 15.09 14.40 12.17
CA PHE A 216 14.70 13.21 11.43
C PHE A 216 15.61 13.00 10.22
N PHE A 217 16.25 11.85 10.15
CA PHE A 217 17.01 11.43 8.99
C PHE A 217 16.12 10.53 8.12
N ALA A 218 15.66 11.06 6.98
CA ALA A 218 14.63 10.44 6.15
C ALA A 218 15.15 9.32 5.24
N ARG A 219 16.44 8.98 5.32
CA ARG A 219 17.03 7.94 4.50
C ARG A 219 16.43 6.56 4.84
N ASP A 220 15.97 5.87 3.80
CA ASP A 220 15.30 4.57 3.86
C ASP A 220 14.12 4.57 4.85
N ALA A 221 13.54 5.75 5.12
CA ALA A 221 12.42 5.92 6.02
C ALA A 221 11.10 5.64 5.29
N THR A 222 10.18 4.99 6.00
CA THR A 222 8.78 4.87 5.59
C THR A 222 7.97 6.01 6.20
N HIS A 223 6.73 6.20 5.74
CA HIS A 223 5.82 7.16 6.38
C HIS A 223 5.58 6.82 7.87
N ASP A 224 5.46 5.54 8.19
CA ASP A 224 5.22 5.04 9.56
C ASP A 224 6.37 5.36 10.53
N THR A 225 7.63 5.23 10.10
CA THR A 225 8.77 5.58 10.95
C THR A 225 8.84 7.07 11.22
N PHE A 226 8.41 7.91 10.27
CA PHE A 226 8.31 9.36 10.45
C PHE A 226 7.22 9.74 11.45
N LEU A 227 6.02 9.15 11.36
CA LEU A 227 4.92 9.37 12.30
C LEU A 227 5.28 8.90 13.72
N THR A 228 5.93 7.74 13.83
CA THR A 228 6.41 7.22 15.12
C THR A 228 7.40 8.19 15.77
N ALA A 229 8.31 8.77 15.00
CA ALA A 229 9.27 9.75 15.50
C ALA A 229 8.61 11.05 15.97
N LEU A 230 7.62 11.55 15.23
CA LEU A 230 6.78 12.69 15.63
C LEU A 230 6.03 12.39 16.93
N GLY A 231 5.40 11.22 17.03
CA GLY A 231 4.65 10.81 18.22
C GLY A 231 5.51 10.76 19.47
N ARG A 232 6.69 10.13 19.39
CA ARG A 232 7.66 10.12 20.50
C ARG A 232 8.00 11.52 20.98
N CYS A 233 8.16 12.48 20.05
CA CYS A 233 8.55 13.84 20.42
C CYS A 233 7.41 14.62 21.08
N LEU A 234 6.18 14.26 20.76
CA LEU A 234 4.99 14.83 21.37
C LEU A 234 4.61 14.14 22.70
N GLY A 235 5.19 12.96 22.96
CA GLY A 235 4.93 12.14 24.15
C GLY A 235 3.80 11.12 23.97
N ARG A 236 3.43 10.78 22.73
CA ARG A 236 2.45 9.73 22.39
C ARG A 236 3.13 8.54 21.70
N ALA A 237 2.78 7.32 22.10
CA ALA A 237 3.30 6.10 21.49
C ALA A 237 2.44 5.60 20.31
N ASP A 238 1.25 6.18 20.12
CA ASP A 238 0.15 5.68 19.28
C ASP A 238 -0.25 6.67 18.17
N VAL A 239 0.70 7.44 17.64
CA VAL A 239 0.48 8.35 16.50
C VAL A 239 0.39 7.53 15.21
N THR A 240 -0.81 7.45 14.63
CA THR A 240 -1.13 6.70 13.39
C THR A 240 -1.45 7.61 12.20
N GLY A 241 -1.52 8.93 12.43
CA GLY A 241 -1.87 9.90 11.41
C GLY A 241 -1.70 11.36 11.82
N MET A 242 -2.09 12.28 10.92
CA MET A 242 -1.82 13.71 11.07
C MET A 242 -2.57 14.37 12.23
N ILE A 243 -3.84 14.08 12.51
CA ILE A 243 -4.47 14.75 13.67
C ILE A 243 -4.02 14.18 15.00
N ASP A 244 -3.51 12.96 15.12
CA ASP A 244 -2.83 12.58 16.36
C ASP A 244 -1.73 13.60 16.71
N VAL A 245 -1.06 14.15 15.68
CA VAL A 245 -0.13 15.29 15.80
C VAL A 245 -0.88 16.60 16.09
N VAL A 246 -1.94 16.93 15.35
CA VAL A 246 -2.71 18.19 15.50
C VAL A 246 -3.45 18.31 16.86
N GLU A 247 -4.11 17.26 17.35
CA GLU A 247 -4.80 17.21 18.65
C GLU A 247 -3.83 17.42 19.80
N THR A 248 -2.69 16.72 19.75
CA THR A 248 -1.62 16.88 20.74
C THR A 248 -1.04 18.29 20.70
N TRP A 249 -1.02 18.90 19.51
CA TRP A 249 -0.53 20.26 19.29
C TRP A 249 -1.55 21.33 19.73
N ALA A 250 -2.83 21.14 19.44
CA ALA A 250 -3.93 22.02 19.84
C ALA A 250 -4.05 22.13 21.37
N ALA A 251 -3.67 21.08 22.10
CA ALA A 251 -3.56 21.08 23.56
C ALA A 251 -2.38 21.92 24.10
N ARG A 252 -1.50 22.43 23.23
CA ARG A 252 -0.31 23.22 23.58
C ARG A 252 -0.16 24.47 22.67
N PRO A 253 -1.12 25.43 22.72
CA PRO A 253 -1.16 26.57 21.80
C PRO A 253 0.07 27.49 21.88
N ASP A 254 0.79 27.49 23.02
CA ASP A 254 2.02 28.27 23.21
C ASP A 254 3.31 27.48 22.95
N ALA A 255 3.20 26.18 22.65
CA ALA A 255 4.37 25.36 22.36
C ALA A 255 4.97 25.76 21.00
N ARG A 256 6.30 25.77 20.95
CA ARG A 256 7.04 25.89 19.69
C ARG A 256 7.73 24.58 19.38
N PHE A 257 7.59 24.11 18.15
CA PHE A 257 8.15 22.85 17.70
C PHE A 257 9.03 23.05 16.49
N LEU A 258 10.26 22.56 16.61
CA LEU A 258 11.27 22.69 15.57
C LEU A 258 11.50 21.33 14.92
N LEU A 259 11.25 21.26 13.62
CA LEU A 259 11.39 20.05 12.84
C LEU A 259 12.54 20.20 11.85
N VAL A 260 13.47 19.25 11.88
CA VAL A 260 14.61 19.22 10.98
C VAL A 260 14.61 17.88 10.25
N VAL A 261 14.39 17.90 8.94
CA VAL A 261 14.42 16.71 8.10
C VAL A 261 15.63 16.75 7.17
N ASP A 262 16.47 15.73 7.23
CA ASP A 262 17.62 15.58 6.34
C ASP A 262 17.41 14.42 5.35
N ALA A 263 17.95 14.57 4.14
CA ALA A 263 17.91 13.58 3.06
C ALA A 263 16.50 13.10 2.66
N LEU A 264 15.53 14.00 2.54
CA LEU A 264 14.14 13.63 2.21
C LEU A 264 13.99 12.88 0.87
N ASP A 265 14.85 13.18 -0.10
CA ASP A 265 14.88 12.49 -1.39
C ASP A 265 15.42 11.05 -1.32
N GLU A 266 15.88 10.60 -0.15
CA GLU A 266 16.39 9.25 0.10
C GLU A 266 15.42 8.37 0.90
N ALA A 267 14.13 8.75 0.98
CA ALA A 267 13.10 7.93 1.62
C ALA A 267 12.92 6.55 0.96
N GLY A 268 12.39 5.58 1.70
CA GLY A 268 12.39 4.15 1.35
C GLY A 268 11.72 3.82 0.02
N SER A 269 10.71 4.61 -0.36
CA SER A 269 10.10 4.57 -1.69
C SER A 269 9.63 5.95 -2.14
N PRO A 270 9.35 6.16 -3.44
CA PRO A 270 8.70 7.39 -3.91
C PRO A 270 7.34 7.65 -3.25
N ALA A 271 6.58 6.59 -2.93
CA ALA A 271 5.29 6.71 -2.24
C ALA A 271 5.49 7.21 -0.80
N ASP A 272 6.41 6.59 -0.04
CA ASP A 272 6.76 7.02 1.31
C ASP A 272 7.26 8.47 1.33
N ARG A 273 8.10 8.84 0.35
CA ARG A 273 8.58 10.23 0.21
C ARG A 273 7.41 11.20 0.06
N ASP A 274 6.49 10.90 -0.83
CA ASP A 274 5.36 11.80 -1.14
C ASP A 274 4.40 11.88 0.06
N GLU A 275 4.22 10.80 0.82
CA GLU A 275 3.47 10.77 2.09
C GLU A 275 4.15 11.55 3.22
N ILE A 276 5.47 11.43 3.36
CA ILE A 276 6.28 12.23 4.29
C ILE A 276 6.20 13.72 3.91
N VAL A 277 6.29 14.07 2.62
CA VAL A 277 6.12 15.45 2.13
C VAL A 277 4.74 15.98 2.47
N SER A 278 3.68 15.20 2.21
CA SER A 278 2.30 15.58 2.56
C SER A 278 2.17 15.88 4.06
N THR A 279 2.74 15.01 4.89
CA THR A 279 2.77 15.14 6.35
C THR A 279 3.56 16.37 6.79
N LEU A 280 4.73 16.62 6.19
CA LEU A 280 5.55 17.80 6.47
C LEU A 280 4.79 19.10 6.18
N MET A 281 4.13 19.17 5.03
CA MET A 281 3.39 20.36 4.61
C MET A 281 2.23 20.67 5.55
N ALA A 282 1.48 19.64 5.95
CA ALA A 282 0.38 19.81 6.90
C ALA A 282 0.87 20.14 8.33
N VAL A 283 1.97 19.54 8.80
CA VAL A 283 2.57 19.88 10.11
C VAL A 283 3.09 21.33 10.12
N THR A 284 3.70 21.80 9.04
CA THR A 284 4.18 23.20 8.96
C THR A 284 3.08 24.25 8.85
N ALA A 285 1.85 23.84 8.52
CA ALA A 285 0.69 24.73 8.53
C ALA A 285 0.16 25.00 9.95
N LEU A 286 0.61 24.24 10.96
CA LEU A 286 0.20 24.42 12.35
C LEU A 286 0.91 25.62 13.00
N PRO A 287 0.19 26.41 13.83
CA PRO A 287 0.79 27.53 14.54
C PRO A 287 1.97 27.12 15.42
N GLY A 288 3.07 27.87 15.45
CA GLY A 288 4.23 27.54 16.29
C GLY A 288 5.14 26.41 15.80
N VAL A 289 4.83 25.77 14.66
CA VAL A 289 5.71 24.77 14.05
C VAL A 289 6.66 25.42 13.03
N ARG A 290 7.94 25.08 13.08
CA ARG A 290 8.95 25.52 12.10
C ARG A 290 9.69 24.30 11.58
N ALA A 291 9.76 24.16 10.25
CA ALA A 291 10.50 23.08 9.63
C ALA A 291 11.63 23.57 8.71
N VAL A 292 12.71 22.79 8.69
CA VAL A 292 13.80 22.89 7.73
C VAL A 292 13.98 21.51 7.09
N VAL A 293 14.01 21.47 5.76
CA VAL A 293 14.10 20.23 4.98
C VAL A 293 15.32 20.31 4.05
N ALA A 294 16.28 19.40 4.21
CA ALA A 294 17.39 19.25 3.28
C ALA A 294 17.05 18.20 2.21
N THR A 295 17.18 18.58 0.94
CA THR A 295 16.91 17.67 -0.18
C THR A 295 17.66 18.03 -1.47
N ARG A 296 17.85 17.05 -2.36
CA ARG A 296 18.41 17.25 -3.71
C ARG A 296 17.36 17.78 -4.69
N ARG A 297 17.86 18.41 -5.76
CA ARG A 297 17.08 18.71 -6.97
C ARG A 297 16.89 17.42 -7.77
N LEU A 298 15.78 16.71 -7.57
CA LEU A 298 15.39 15.61 -8.46
C LEU A 298 14.94 16.21 -9.81
N SER A 299 15.55 15.79 -10.92
CA SER A 299 15.54 16.48 -12.23
C SER A 299 14.22 16.43 -13.03
N ALA A 300 13.92 17.52 -13.76
CA ALA A 300 13.66 17.54 -15.22
C ALA A 300 13.65 19.00 -15.74
N GLN A 301 14.71 19.47 -16.41
CA GLN A 301 14.88 20.75 -17.17
C GLN A 301 14.48 22.11 -16.51
N ASN A 302 13.64 22.11 -15.49
CA ASN A 302 13.25 23.19 -14.60
C ASN A 302 12.82 22.57 -13.24
N PRO A 303 13.58 22.79 -12.15
CA PRO A 303 13.32 22.18 -10.84
C PRO A 303 12.08 22.72 -10.12
N PHE A 304 11.42 23.74 -10.67
CA PHE A 304 10.19 24.35 -10.16
C PHE A 304 8.91 23.87 -10.86
N THR A 305 9.01 22.83 -11.69
CA THR A 305 7.85 22.20 -12.33
C THR A 305 6.89 21.62 -11.29
N THR A 306 5.58 21.67 -11.58
CA THR A 306 4.49 21.37 -10.64
C THR A 306 4.54 19.95 -10.03
N LEU A 307 5.26 19.02 -10.65
CA LEU A 307 5.43 17.64 -10.18
C LEU A 307 6.79 17.37 -9.51
N GLY A 308 7.67 18.37 -9.42
CA GLY A 308 8.98 18.25 -8.79
C GLY A 308 8.92 18.38 -7.27
N LEU A 309 9.84 17.71 -6.57
CA LEU A 309 9.92 17.69 -5.09
C LEU A 309 10.03 19.09 -4.47
N LEU A 310 10.69 20.05 -5.13
CA LEU A 310 10.77 21.43 -4.63
C LEU A 310 9.41 22.14 -4.71
N ALA A 311 8.63 21.88 -5.77
CA ALA A 311 7.30 22.45 -5.93
C ALA A 311 6.31 21.85 -4.92
N THR A 312 6.40 20.56 -4.60
CA THR A 312 5.55 19.98 -3.56
C THR A 312 5.84 20.54 -2.17
N LEU A 313 7.10 20.94 -1.90
CA LEU A 313 7.52 21.66 -0.69
C LEU A 313 7.24 23.18 -0.73
N GLY A 314 6.49 23.67 -1.71
CA GLY A 314 6.08 25.07 -1.80
C GLY A 314 7.06 26.03 -2.46
N VAL A 315 8.24 25.57 -2.92
CA VAL A 315 9.21 26.41 -3.63
C VAL A 315 8.77 26.59 -5.09
N ARG A 316 8.56 27.84 -5.52
CA ARG A 316 8.04 28.16 -6.87
C ARG A 316 9.05 28.86 -7.78
N SER A 317 10.18 29.32 -7.25
CA SER A 317 11.24 29.97 -8.01
C SER A 317 12.57 29.95 -7.25
N ALA A 318 13.67 30.25 -7.93
CA ALA A 318 15.01 30.36 -7.33
C ALA A 318 15.13 31.53 -6.33
N ALA A 319 14.25 32.53 -6.47
CA ALA A 319 14.14 33.67 -5.55
C ALA A 319 13.10 33.45 -4.44
N GLY A 320 12.59 32.23 -4.28
CA GLY A 320 11.61 31.91 -3.24
C GLY A 320 12.15 32.22 -1.84
N HIS A 321 11.33 32.86 -1.01
CA HIS A 321 11.69 33.22 0.37
C HIS A 321 11.89 31.99 1.28
N ASN A 322 11.37 30.82 0.88
CA ASN A 322 11.48 29.55 1.58
C ASN A 322 12.54 28.61 0.96
N LEU A 323 13.55 29.16 0.27
CA LEU A 323 14.63 28.41 -0.36
C LEU A 323 16.02 28.94 0.08
N VAL A 324 16.86 28.04 0.59
CA VAL A 324 18.31 28.24 0.73
C VAL A 324 19.00 27.30 -0.26
N ASP A 325 19.50 27.87 -1.34
CA ASP A 325 20.23 27.13 -2.36
C ASP A 325 21.74 27.28 -2.14
N LEU A 326 22.40 26.23 -1.65
CA LEU A 326 23.83 26.29 -1.34
C LEU A 326 24.74 26.46 -2.56
N ASP A 327 24.19 26.33 -3.77
CA ASP A 327 24.90 26.60 -5.01
C ASP A 327 24.84 28.08 -5.43
N ASP A 328 23.96 28.89 -4.83
CA ASP A 328 23.80 30.32 -5.11
C ASP A 328 24.93 31.15 -4.47
N ASP A 329 25.37 32.21 -5.17
CA ASP A 329 26.41 33.16 -4.72
C ASP A 329 26.12 33.74 -3.33
N ARG A 330 24.83 33.95 -3.02
CA ARG A 330 24.38 34.47 -1.72
C ARG A 330 24.80 33.61 -0.53
N TYR A 331 24.98 32.30 -0.75
CA TYR A 331 25.28 31.33 0.29
C TYR A 331 26.66 30.69 0.14
N PHE A 332 27.41 31.07 -0.90
CA PHE A 332 28.78 30.63 -1.10
C PHE A 332 29.71 31.28 -0.07
N ASP A 333 30.52 30.47 0.60
CA ASP A 333 31.44 30.91 1.66
C ASP A 333 32.85 30.36 1.37
N PRO A 334 33.67 31.12 0.61
CA PRO A 334 35.01 30.68 0.25
C PRO A 334 35.97 30.58 1.46
N ASP A 335 35.79 31.45 2.45
CA ASP A 335 36.61 31.43 3.68
C ASP A 335 36.27 30.21 4.54
N GLY A 336 34.98 29.86 4.61
CA GLY A 336 34.51 28.62 5.21
C GLY A 336 35.11 27.38 4.57
N LEU A 337 35.09 27.30 3.24
CA LEU A 337 35.67 26.19 2.49
C LEU A 337 37.19 26.07 2.71
N ARG A 338 37.91 27.21 2.72
CA ARG A 338 39.33 27.28 3.08
C ARG A 338 39.56 26.78 4.51
N ALA A 339 38.73 27.18 5.46
CA ALA A 339 38.85 26.76 6.86
C ALA A 339 38.61 25.26 7.04
N VAL A 340 37.71 24.65 6.26
CA VAL A 340 37.53 23.19 6.21
C VAL A 340 38.76 22.49 5.65
N ALA A 341 39.31 22.98 4.53
CA ALA A 341 40.54 22.41 3.96
C ALA A 341 41.72 22.48 4.95
N ALA A 342 41.91 23.62 5.63
CA ALA A 342 42.93 23.77 6.67
C ALA A 342 42.71 22.81 7.86
N ALA A 343 41.47 22.65 8.31
CA ALA A 343 41.12 21.73 9.39
C ALA A 343 41.44 20.28 9.03
N LEU A 344 41.19 19.88 7.78
CA LEU A 344 41.47 18.54 7.27
C LEU A 344 42.98 18.30 7.10
N LEU A 345 43.72 19.27 6.57
CA LEU A 345 45.19 19.21 6.45
C LEU A 345 45.86 19.02 7.82
N ARG A 346 45.38 19.76 8.83
CA ARG A 346 45.90 19.67 10.19
C ARG A 346 45.30 18.53 11.01
N LYS A 347 44.24 17.88 10.53
CA LYS A 347 43.45 16.92 11.32
C LYS A 347 43.01 17.53 12.66
N ASP A 348 42.51 18.77 12.64
CA ASP A 348 42.15 19.52 13.85
C ASP A 348 41.17 18.71 14.73
N GLY A 349 41.55 18.42 15.97
CA GLY A 349 40.70 17.69 16.94
C GLY A 349 40.59 16.17 16.74
N ALA A 350 41.31 15.58 15.77
CA ALA A 350 41.40 14.14 15.62
C ALA A 350 42.22 13.50 16.75
N THR A 351 41.66 12.48 17.41
CA THR A 351 42.34 11.72 18.47
C THR A 351 43.44 10.81 17.90
N HIS A 352 43.25 10.32 16.66
CA HIS A 352 44.21 9.51 15.92
C HIS A 352 44.38 10.09 14.50
N PRO A 353 45.14 11.18 14.32
CA PRO A 353 45.19 11.96 13.08
C PRO A 353 45.81 11.21 11.87
N GLY A 354 46.61 10.17 12.12
CA GLY A 354 47.29 9.39 11.10
C GLY A 354 48.66 8.87 11.60
N PRO A 355 49.44 8.22 10.71
CA PRO A 355 50.76 7.69 11.08
C PRO A 355 51.71 8.81 11.55
N PRO A 356 52.59 8.55 12.53
CA PRO A 356 53.63 9.49 12.95
C PRO A 356 54.57 9.85 11.78
N GLY A 357 54.92 11.14 11.63
CA GLY A 357 55.81 11.62 10.57
C GLY A 357 55.10 12.05 9.28
N ALA A 358 53.78 11.85 9.16
CA ALA A 358 53.03 12.34 8.01
C ALA A 358 52.86 13.88 8.02
N ALA A 359 52.52 14.43 6.86
CA ALA A 359 52.46 15.86 6.58
C ALA A 359 51.51 16.66 7.48
N TRP A 360 50.47 16.04 8.06
CA TRP A 360 49.58 16.69 9.03
C TRP A 360 50.33 17.31 10.22
N GLN A 361 51.47 16.74 10.64
CA GLN A 361 52.31 17.29 11.72
C GLN A 361 52.95 18.61 11.31
N HIS A 362 53.41 18.69 10.06
CA HIS A 362 54.01 19.90 9.49
C HIS A 362 52.95 20.98 9.29
N TYR A 363 51.76 20.62 8.79
CA TYR A 363 50.65 21.56 8.68
C TYR A 363 50.15 22.05 10.05
N ARG A 364 50.20 21.22 11.11
CA ARG A 364 49.91 21.69 12.47
C ARG A 364 50.95 22.69 12.99
N ALA A 365 52.23 22.48 12.67
CA ALA A 365 53.34 23.30 13.14
C ALA A 365 53.47 24.63 12.38
N ASP A 366 53.23 24.62 11.06
CA ASP A 366 53.31 25.79 10.19
C ASP A 366 51.91 26.18 9.67
N ARG A 367 51.33 27.20 10.32
CA ARG A 367 50.01 27.73 9.95
C ARG A 367 50.05 28.50 8.63
N ASP A 368 51.12 29.20 8.32
CA ASP A 368 51.20 30.00 7.10
C ASP A 368 51.27 29.10 5.86
N LEU A 369 52.04 28.01 5.93
CA LEU A 369 52.06 26.95 4.93
C LEU A 369 50.66 26.37 4.71
N THR A 370 50.01 25.98 5.79
CA THR A 370 48.67 25.38 5.75
C THR A 370 47.65 26.34 5.17
N ASP A 371 47.66 27.59 5.60
CA ASP A 371 46.68 28.59 5.19
C ASP A 371 46.85 28.99 3.72
N ARG A 372 48.09 28.97 3.19
CA ARG A 372 48.37 29.12 1.75
C ARG A 372 47.84 27.93 0.96
N LEU A 373 48.17 26.70 1.38
CA LEU A 373 47.73 25.48 0.68
C LEU A 373 46.21 25.33 0.72
N ALA A 374 45.59 25.58 1.86
CA ALA A 374 44.13 25.57 2.03
C ALA A 374 43.42 26.62 1.18
N ALA A 375 44.03 27.79 0.95
CA ALA A 375 43.48 28.79 0.04
C ALA A 375 43.46 28.29 -1.41
N ILE A 376 44.51 27.58 -1.84
CA ILE A 376 44.59 27.00 -3.19
C ILE A 376 43.56 25.87 -3.34
N ILE A 377 43.48 24.96 -2.36
CA ILE A 377 42.47 23.89 -2.33
C ILE A 377 41.06 24.47 -2.38
N GLY A 378 40.78 25.50 -1.57
CA GLY A 378 39.47 26.17 -1.54
C GLY A 378 39.11 26.80 -2.89
N ARG A 379 40.04 27.50 -3.55
CA ARG A 379 39.81 28.04 -4.90
C ARG A 379 39.55 26.94 -5.93
N ARG A 380 40.34 25.86 -5.92
CA ARG A 380 40.19 24.76 -6.89
C ARG A 380 38.91 23.96 -6.68
N ALA A 381 38.51 23.72 -5.44
CA ALA A 381 37.29 22.99 -5.10
C ALA A 381 35.99 23.77 -5.41
N GLU A 382 36.10 25.04 -5.81
CA GLU A 382 35.01 25.97 -6.10
C GLU A 382 33.95 25.98 -4.99
N ARG A 383 32.76 25.39 -5.21
CA ARG A 383 31.65 25.35 -4.24
C ARG A 383 31.48 24.00 -3.54
N ASN A 384 32.36 23.05 -3.82
CA ASN A 384 32.18 21.66 -3.44
C ASN A 384 33.07 21.24 -2.27
N TYR A 385 32.46 21.14 -1.08
CA TYR A 385 33.14 20.73 0.15
C TYR A 385 33.67 19.28 0.08
N LEU A 386 33.09 18.42 -0.76
CA LEU A 386 33.62 17.08 -0.99
C LEU A 386 34.93 17.12 -1.78
N VAL A 387 35.05 17.99 -2.79
CA VAL A 387 36.30 18.14 -3.56
C VAL A 387 37.42 18.67 -2.67
N ALA A 388 37.12 19.65 -1.82
CA ALA A 388 38.07 20.14 -0.83
C ALA A 388 38.51 19.03 0.13
N ALA A 389 37.59 18.17 0.57
CA ALA A 389 37.92 17.04 1.44
C ALA A 389 38.77 15.97 0.74
N LEU A 390 38.43 15.62 -0.50
CA LEU A 390 39.19 14.69 -1.34
C LEU A 390 40.58 15.23 -1.70
N ALA A 391 40.79 16.55 -1.71
CA ALA A 391 42.09 17.16 -1.92
C ALA A 391 42.93 17.20 -0.62
N ALA A 392 42.34 17.68 0.48
CA ALA A 392 43.07 17.96 1.72
C ALA A 392 43.41 16.70 2.52
N HIS A 393 42.52 15.70 2.53
CA HIS A 393 42.72 14.51 3.37
C HIS A 393 43.91 13.65 2.92
N PRO A 394 44.10 13.31 1.62
CA PRO A 394 45.28 12.56 1.19
C PRO A 394 46.59 13.31 1.49
N LEU A 395 46.65 14.61 1.18
CA LEU A 395 47.83 15.45 1.44
C LEU A 395 48.24 15.49 2.91
N SER A 396 47.27 15.39 3.84
CA SER A 396 47.57 15.33 5.27
C SER A 396 48.26 14.03 5.69
N MET A 397 48.07 12.95 4.93
CA MET A 397 48.61 11.63 5.19
C MET A 397 49.93 11.37 4.45
N ASP A 398 50.31 12.25 3.52
CA ASP A 398 51.52 12.12 2.72
C ASP A 398 52.81 12.15 3.59
N PRO A 399 53.89 11.46 3.18
CA PRO A 399 55.15 11.48 3.90
C PRO A 399 55.87 12.84 3.91
N ARG A 400 55.55 13.72 2.94
CA ARG A 400 56.17 15.05 2.80
C ARG A 400 55.10 16.12 2.64
N PRO A 401 55.21 17.27 3.33
CA PRO A 401 54.27 18.36 3.13
C PRO A 401 54.44 18.98 1.74
N MET A 402 53.31 19.33 1.12
CA MET A 402 53.27 20.09 -0.12
C MET A 402 53.40 21.58 0.21
N ASP A 403 54.45 22.22 -0.30
CA ASP A 403 54.69 23.64 -0.12
C ASP A 403 54.32 24.45 -1.37
N PRO A 404 53.30 25.33 -1.28
CA PRO A 404 52.93 26.24 -2.38
C PRO A 404 54.03 27.22 -2.81
N LEU A 405 55.05 27.44 -1.99
CA LEU A 405 56.18 28.32 -2.30
C LEU A 405 57.39 27.57 -2.88
N ALA A 406 57.30 26.23 -3.01
CA ALA A 406 58.36 25.46 -3.63
C ALA A 406 58.51 25.84 -5.12
N PRO A 407 59.74 25.93 -5.67
CA PRO A 407 59.98 26.33 -7.07
C PRO A 407 59.31 25.41 -8.11
N ASP A 408 59.02 24.16 -7.74
CA ASP A 408 58.39 23.13 -8.57
C ASP A 408 56.91 22.90 -8.24
N PHE A 409 56.31 23.79 -7.44
CA PHE A 409 54.89 23.71 -7.10
C PHE A 409 54.01 23.99 -8.32
N ASP A 410 53.08 23.07 -8.57
CA ASP A 410 52.09 23.19 -9.63
C ASP A 410 50.68 23.03 -9.03
N GLU A 411 49.89 24.10 -9.10
CA GLU A 411 48.49 24.11 -8.64
C GLU A 411 47.63 23.08 -9.38
N SER A 412 48.03 22.63 -10.58
CA SER A 412 47.36 21.56 -11.32
C SER A 412 47.48 20.20 -10.64
N ARG A 413 48.31 20.03 -9.60
CA ARG A 413 48.37 18.79 -8.79
C ARG A 413 47.20 18.66 -7.81
N LEU A 414 46.46 19.74 -7.54
CA LEU A 414 45.29 19.73 -6.65
C LEU A 414 44.00 19.59 -7.46
N PRO A 415 43.06 18.70 -7.10
CA PRO A 415 41.86 18.49 -7.91
C PRO A 415 40.89 19.66 -7.82
N SER A 416 40.25 19.97 -8.95
CA SER A 416 39.20 20.97 -9.08
C SER A 416 37.79 20.39 -9.20
N SER A 417 37.68 19.08 -9.43
CA SER A 417 36.40 18.37 -9.53
C SER A 417 36.48 17.00 -8.87
N VAL A 418 35.32 16.39 -8.60
CA VAL A 418 35.23 15.02 -8.08
C VAL A 418 35.91 14.01 -9.03
N ARG A 419 35.78 14.24 -10.34
CA ARG A 419 36.43 13.47 -11.41
C ARG A 419 37.96 13.53 -11.30
N GLU A 420 38.50 14.75 -11.19
CA GLU A 420 39.94 14.97 -11.12
C GLU A 420 40.51 14.46 -9.79
N ALA A 421 39.75 14.58 -8.69
CA ALA A 421 40.13 14.06 -7.38
C ALA A 421 40.28 12.53 -7.39
N LEU A 422 39.34 11.82 -8.00
CA LEU A 422 39.44 10.37 -8.15
C LEU A 422 40.66 9.98 -9.01
N THR A 423 40.87 10.68 -10.13
CA THR A 423 41.98 10.40 -11.03
C THR A 423 43.33 10.57 -10.32
N LYS A 424 43.50 11.69 -9.61
CA LYS A 424 44.73 11.98 -8.86
C LYS A 424 44.96 11.04 -7.68
N TYR A 425 43.89 10.64 -6.98
CA TYR A 425 43.98 9.59 -5.96
C TYR A 425 44.52 8.29 -6.55
N LEU A 426 43.94 7.83 -7.67
CA LEU A 426 44.40 6.62 -8.35
C LEU A 426 45.84 6.77 -8.85
N ASP A 427 46.23 7.96 -9.31
CA ASP A 427 47.60 8.25 -9.77
C ASP A 427 48.65 8.22 -8.67
N HIS A 428 48.25 8.41 -7.41
CA HIS A 428 49.12 8.31 -6.26
C HIS A 428 49.42 6.85 -5.84
N LEU A 429 48.56 5.90 -6.25
CA LEU A 429 48.75 4.48 -5.97
C LEU A 429 49.84 3.87 -6.87
N VAL A 430 50.57 2.90 -6.33
CA VAL A 430 51.55 2.10 -7.08
C VAL A 430 50.83 1.35 -8.21
N ALA A 431 51.49 1.14 -9.35
CA ALA A 431 50.85 0.60 -10.56
C ALA A 431 50.01 -0.68 -10.32
N ALA A 432 50.53 -1.62 -9.51
CA ALA A 432 49.81 -2.85 -9.17
C ALA A 432 48.56 -2.61 -8.31
N GLU A 433 48.63 -1.70 -7.34
CA GLU A 433 47.52 -1.34 -6.45
C GLU A 433 46.45 -0.52 -7.19
N ARG A 434 46.89 0.42 -8.05
CA ARG A 434 46.02 1.22 -8.92
C ARG A 434 45.10 0.35 -9.75
N VAL A 435 45.63 -0.73 -10.34
CA VAL A 435 44.82 -1.66 -11.16
C VAL A 435 43.76 -2.37 -10.32
N ARG A 436 44.13 -2.88 -9.13
CA ARG A 436 43.22 -3.60 -8.23
C ARG A 436 42.13 -2.67 -7.68
N VAL A 437 42.50 -1.53 -7.12
CA VAL A 437 41.58 -0.53 -6.55
C VAL A 437 40.64 0.03 -7.63
N ARG A 438 41.17 0.35 -8.82
CA ARG A 438 40.33 0.81 -9.93
C ARG A 438 39.33 -0.26 -10.38
N GLY A 439 39.73 -1.53 -10.40
CA GLY A 439 38.84 -2.65 -10.70
C GLY A 439 37.68 -2.78 -9.72
N LEU A 440 37.97 -2.70 -8.41
CA LEU A 440 36.96 -2.70 -7.35
C LEU A 440 36.00 -1.52 -7.46
N LEU A 441 36.51 -0.29 -7.62
CA LEU A 441 35.67 0.90 -7.73
C LEU A 441 34.81 0.87 -9.00
N LEU A 442 35.37 0.38 -10.12
CA LEU A 442 34.65 0.23 -11.37
C LEU A 442 33.47 -0.76 -11.25
N ALA A 443 33.66 -1.89 -10.55
CA ALA A 443 32.57 -2.81 -10.27
C ALA A 443 31.40 -2.12 -9.54
N LEU A 444 31.70 -1.29 -8.52
CA LEU A 444 30.67 -0.50 -7.83
C LEU A 444 30.06 0.60 -8.71
N ALA A 445 30.79 1.12 -9.70
CA ALA A 445 30.23 2.10 -10.63
C ALA A 445 29.05 1.53 -11.43
N TYR A 446 29.04 0.23 -11.70
CA TYR A 446 27.95 -0.47 -12.37
C TYR A 446 26.88 -1.04 -11.43
N ALA A 447 27.05 -0.91 -10.11
CA ALA A 447 26.06 -1.35 -9.14
C ALA A 447 24.72 -0.62 -9.32
N ARG A 448 23.61 -1.33 -9.07
CA ARG A 448 22.24 -0.80 -9.07
C ARG A 448 21.67 -0.82 -7.65
N GLY A 449 20.65 0.01 -7.41
CA GLY A 449 19.94 0.06 -6.14
C GLY A 449 20.83 0.41 -4.93
N ALA A 450 20.73 -0.40 -3.88
CA ALA A 450 21.43 -0.20 -2.61
C ALA A 450 22.94 -0.45 -2.69
N GLY A 451 23.41 -1.27 -3.64
CA GLY A 451 24.82 -1.63 -3.82
C GLY A 451 25.02 -3.10 -4.16
N LEU A 452 26.26 -3.58 -4.02
CA LEU A 452 26.65 -4.98 -4.18
C LEU A 452 27.10 -5.58 -2.85
N ASP A 453 26.70 -6.81 -2.55
CA ASP A 453 27.36 -7.60 -1.51
C ASP A 453 28.78 -8.00 -1.96
N ASP A 454 29.61 -8.43 -1.02
CA ASP A 454 31.03 -8.72 -1.30
C ASP A 454 31.22 -9.82 -2.36
N GLY A 455 30.35 -10.84 -2.37
CA GLY A 455 30.39 -11.91 -3.36
C GLY A 455 30.01 -11.42 -4.76
N MET A 456 29.00 -10.56 -4.88
CA MET A 456 28.64 -9.95 -6.16
C MET A 456 29.65 -8.90 -6.62
N TRP A 457 30.25 -8.16 -5.69
CA TRP A 457 31.27 -7.16 -5.97
C TRP A 457 32.51 -7.78 -6.63
N LEU A 458 33.06 -8.86 -6.07
CA LEU A 458 34.20 -9.57 -6.64
C LEU A 458 33.86 -10.18 -8.02
N ARG A 459 32.65 -10.72 -8.19
CA ARG A 459 32.20 -11.25 -9.48
C ARG A 459 32.04 -10.18 -10.55
N PHE A 460 31.54 -9.00 -10.19
CA PHE A 460 31.48 -7.85 -11.10
C PHE A 460 32.87 -7.42 -11.54
N ALA A 461 33.82 -7.29 -10.60
CA ALA A 461 35.20 -6.91 -10.93
C ALA A 461 35.85 -7.93 -11.88
N ALA A 462 35.68 -9.23 -11.62
CA ALA A 462 36.16 -10.28 -12.51
C ALA A 462 35.52 -10.22 -13.91
N ALA A 463 34.20 -10.01 -14.00
CA ALA A 463 33.49 -9.88 -15.28
C ALA A 463 33.91 -8.63 -16.08
N LEU A 464 34.38 -7.58 -15.40
CA LEU A 464 34.93 -6.37 -16.01
C LEU A 464 36.43 -6.48 -16.29
N ASP A 465 36.97 -7.69 -16.42
CA ASP A 465 38.37 -7.98 -16.74
C ASP A 465 39.36 -7.42 -15.68
N SER A 466 38.92 -7.32 -14.42
CA SER A 466 39.72 -6.83 -13.29
C SER A 466 39.61 -7.80 -12.10
N PRO A 467 40.17 -9.01 -12.20
CA PRO A 467 40.09 -9.99 -11.13
C PRO A 467 40.81 -9.48 -9.88
N VAL A 468 40.11 -9.53 -8.75
CA VAL A 468 40.55 -9.04 -7.44
C VAL A 468 40.12 -10.05 -6.38
N SER A 469 40.84 -10.12 -5.27
CA SER A 469 40.62 -11.04 -4.17
C SER A 469 39.83 -10.39 -3.02
N GLY A 470 39.35 -11.20 -2.08
CA GLY A 470 38.74 -10.68 -0.84
C GLY A 470 39.71 -9.84 0.00
N ALA A 471 41.00 -10.18 -0.01
CA ALA A 471 42.04 -9.40 0.67
C ALA A 471 42.20 -7.99 0.06
N ASP A 472 42.07 -7.85 -1.27
CA ASP A 472 42.12 -6.54 -1.93
C ASP A 472 40.92 -5.66 -1.56
N LEU A 473 39.76 -6.29 -1.33
CA LEU A 473 38.54 -5.61 -0.91
C LEU A 473 38.67 -5.11 0.53
N GLU A 474 39.21 -5.93 1.44
CA GLU A 474 39.52 -5.54 2.82
C GLU A 474 40.57 -4.42 2.86
N GLU A 475 41.65 -4.53 2.08
CA GLU A 475 42.69 -3.51 1.94
C GLU A 475 42.09 -2.15 1.50
N LEU A 476 41.17 -2.15 0.53
CA LEU A 476 40.48 -0.93 0.11
C LEU A 476 39.58 -0.38 1.23
N ARG A 477 38.83 -1.23 1.94
CA ARG A 477 37.94 -0.81 3.04
C ARG A 477 38.69 -0.22 4.23
N ASP A 478 39.86 -0.75 4.52
CA ASP A 478 40.72 -0.26 5.61
C ASP A 478 41.55 0.97 5.20
N SER A 479 41.57 1.30 3.91
CA SER A 479 42.26 2.51 3.43
C SER A 479 41.53 3.79 3.86
N PRO A 480 42.25 4.89 4.16
CA PRO A 480 41.64 6.20 4.46
C PRO A 480 40.76 6.76 3.32
N ALA A 481 40.91 6.24 2.11
CA ALA A 481 40.11 6.65 0.95
C ALA A 481 38.68 6.06 0.96
N ALA A 482 38.46 4.94 1.68
CA ALA A 482 37.14 4.31 1.79
C ALA A 482 36.06 5.28 2.28
N ASP A 483 36.40 6.12 3.26
CA ASP A 483 35.51 7.15 3.84
C ASP A 483 34.94 8.13 2.81
N TYR A 484 35.64 8.32 1.69
CA TYR A 484 35.29 9.29 0.66
C TYR A 484 34.86 8.66 -0.66
N LEU A 485 35.23 7.40 -0.90
CA LEU A 485 34.91 6.68 -2.13
C LEU A 485 33.74 5.71 -1.97
N LEU A 486 33.60 5.09 -0.80
CA LEU A 486 32.65 4.00 -0.53
C LEU A 486 31.51 4.45 0.39
N GLN A 487 30.40 3.73 0.29
CA GLN A 487 29.26 3.85 1.17
C GLN A 487 28.70 2.45 1.44
N SER A 488 28.62 2.08 2.72
CA SER A 488 28.03 0.81 3.16
C SER A 488 26.55 1.01 3.50
N ASN A 489 25.72 0.13 2.97
CA ASN A 489 24.27 0.10 3.06
C ASN A 489 23.80 -1.29 3.49
N ARG A 490 22.49 -1.44 3.71
CA ARG A 490 21.83 -2.74 3.80
C ARG A 490 20.81 -2.86 2.68
N ASP A 491 20.69 -4.07 2.12
CA ASP A 491 19.61 -4.39 1.21
C ASP A 491 18.34 -4.74 2.00
N SER A 492 17.20 -4.81 1.32
CA SER A 492 15.87 -5.09 1.87
C SER A 492 15.74 -6.43 2.62
N ASP A 493 16.69 -7.35 2.48
CA ASP A 493 16.78 -8.60 3.26
C ASP A 493 17.76 -8.50 4.45
N GLY A 494 18.28 -7.29 4.72
CA GLY A 494 19.25 -6.99 5.75
C GLY A 494 20.70 -7.25 5.35
N THR A 495 20.98 -7.72 4.13
CA THR A 495 22.35 -8.04 3.71
C THR A 495 23.19 -6.77 3.57
N PRO A 496 24.41 -6.69 4.14
CA PRO A 496 25.28 -5.53 3.97
C PRO A 496 25.77 -5.45 2.52
N VAL A 497 25.55 -4.30 1.88
CA VAL A 497 25.94 -4.03 0.50
C VAL A 497 26.71 -2.73 0.39
N THR A 498 27.62 -2.63 -0.56
CA THR A 498 28.50 -1.46 -0.76
C THR A 498 28.20 -0.80 -2.10
N ARG A 499 28.27 0.53 -2.14
CA ARG A 499 28.20 1.34 -3.38
C ARG A 499 29.19 2.48 -3.35
N LEU A 500 29.40 3.13 -4.50
CA LEU A 500 30.15 4.38 -4.54
C LEU A 500 29.38 5.49 -3.83
N PHE A 501 30.13 6.30 -3.08
CA PHE A 501 29.59 7.41 -2.30
C PHE A 501 28.89 8.46 -3.18
N HIS A 502 29.32 8.61 -4.44
CA HIS A 502 28.83 9.67 -5.32
C HIS A 502 28.72 9.22 -6.77
N GLN A 503 27.62 9.58 -7.44
CA GLN A 503 27.35 9.22 -8.84
C GLN A 503 28.45 9.71 -9.80
N ALA A 504 28.92 10.96 -9.67
CA ALA A 504 30.07 11.47 -10.42
C ALA A 504 31.35 10.59 -10.38
N LEU A 505 31.60 9.85 -9.29
CA LEU A 505 32.71 8.88 -9.24
C LEU A 505 32.43 7.70 -10.18
N ALA A 506 31.19 7.20 -10.18
CA ALA A 506 30.75 6.14 -11.08
C ALA A 506 30.82 6.60 -12.55
N ASP A 507 30.34 7.81 -12.82
CA ASP A 507 30.32 8.38 -14.17
C ASP A 507 31.75 8.56 -14.70
N GLU A 508 32.70 8.99 -13.85
CA GLU A 508 34.10 9.11 -14.25
C GLU A 508 34.76 7.77 -14.54
N LEU A 509 34.58 6.78 -13.66
CA LEU A 509 35.12 5.44 -13.86
C LEU A 509 34.61 4.81 -15.16
N LYS A 510 33.33 5.03 -15.49
CA LYS A 510 32.73 4.60 -16.76
C LYS A 510 33.27 5.39 -17.95
N ALA A 511 33.39 6.71 -17.83
CA ALA A 511 33.89 7.57 -18.90
C ALA A 511 35.32 7.20 -19.33
N GLN A 512 36.21 6.91 -18.38
CA GLN A 512 37.59 6.51 -18.68
C GLN A 512 37.69 5.13 -19.33
N ARG A 513 36.69 4.26 -19.13
CA ARG A 513 36.68 2.90 -19.67
C ARG A 513 36.16 2.83 -21.11
N ASN A 514 35.28 3.75 -21.50
CA ASN A 514 34.73 3.91 -22.85
C ASN A 514 34.23 2.60 -23.50
N ARG A 515 33.66 1.68 -22.70
CA ARG A 515 33.12 0.38 -23.12
C ARG A 515 31.72 0.11 -22.56
N GLY A 516 30.96 1.16 -22.24
CA GLY A 516 29.67 1.13 -21.54
C GLY A 516 28.73 -0.01 -21.95
N PRO A 517 28.24 -0.07 -23.21
CA PRO A 517 27.32 -1.12 -23.66
C PRO A 517 27.93 -2.54 -23.63
N SER A 518 29.23 -2.67 -23.91
CA SER A 518 29.92 -3.97 -23.88
C SER A 518 30.08 -4.48 -22.44
N ASP A 519 30.36 -3.60 -21.48
CA ASP A 519 30.49 -3.96 -20.08
C ASP A 519 29.12 -4.29 -19.46
N GLU A 520 28.08 -3.50 -19.78
CA GLU A 520 26.70 -3.82 -19.38
C GLU A 520 26.26 -5.19 -19.93
N LEU A 521 26.67 -5.55 -21.15
CA LEU A 521 26.41 -6.88 -21.70
C LEU A 521 27.13 -7.99 -20.93
N LYS A 522 28.39 -7.79 -20.50
CA LYS A 522 29.12 -8.76 -19.66
C LYS A 522 28.45 -8.93 -18.30
N LEU A 523 28.06 -7.82 -17.68
CA LEU A 523 27.37 -7.82 -16.39
C LEU A 523 25.97 -8.43 -16.49
N PHE A 524 25.22 -8.13 -17.54
CA PHE A 524 23.95 -8.78 -17.82
C PHE A 524 24.10 -10.30 -17.93
N ARG A 525 25.12 -10.79 -18.65
CA ARG A 525 25.42 -12.22 -18.74
C ARG A 525 25.83 -12.85 -17.41
N LEU A 526 26.51 -12.10 -16.55
CA LEU A 526 26.88 -12.54 -15.20
C LEU A 526 25.66 -12.62 -14.27
N VAL A 527 24.80 -11.60 -14.31
CA VAL A 527 23.62 -11.47 -13.44
C VAL A 527 22.51 -12.44 -13.86
N ARG A 528 22.40 -12.73 -15.16
CA ARG A 528 21.43 -13.68 -15.70
C ARG A 528 21.85 -15.12 -15.34
N PRO A 529 21.07 -15.84 -14.52
CA PRO A 529 21.39 -17.21 -14.15
C PRO A 529 21.19 -18.19 -15.32
N ALA A 530 21.88 -19.34 -15.25
CA ALA A 530 21.72 -20.42 -16.21
C ALA A 530 20.43 -21.22 -15.92
N GLY A 531 19.34 -20.85 -16.59
CA GLY A 531 18.08 -21.61 -16.60
C GLY A 531 17.04 -21.19 -15.55
N PRO A 532 15.81 -21.76 -15.64
CA PRO A 532 14.63 -21.28 -14.90
C PRO A 532 14.78 -21.28 -13.38
N ALA A 533 15.41 -22.32 -12.81
CA ALA A 533 15.56 -22.49 -11.36
C ALA A 533 16.55 -21.48 -10.74
N GLY A 534 17.44 -20.88 -11.54
CA GLY A 534 18.47 -19.98 -11.02
C GLY A 534 17.96 -18.59 -10.64
N TRP A 535 16.78 -18.18 -11.14
CA TRP A 535 16.15 -16.91 -10.79
C TRP A 535 15.67 -16.87 -9.33
N ALA A 536 15.33 -18.03 -8.73
CA ALA A 536 14.87 -18.12 -7.35
C ALA A 536 15.99 -17.83 -6.32
N GLY A 537 17.25 -18.13 -6.67
CA GLY A 537 18.39 -18.06 -5.74
C GLY A 537 19.22 -16.79 -5.77
N THR A 538 18.82 -15.76 -6.55
CA THR A 538 19.65 -14.55 -6.78
C THR A 538 18.84 -13.26 -6.56
N PRO A 539 18.76 -12.72 -5.32
CA PRO A 539 17.98 -11.51 -4.99
C PRO A 539 18.33 -10.30 -5.85
N TYR A 540 19.63 -10.02 -6.06
CA TYR A 540 20.08 -8.92 -6.91
C TYR A 540 19.61 -9.06 -8.36
N ALA A 541 19.64 -10.28 -8.93
CA ALA A 541 19.23 -10.54 -10.31
C ALA A 541 17.73 -10.32 -10.52
N ARG A 542 16.88 -10.77 -9.58
CA ARG A 542 15.43 -10.56 -9.65
C ARG A 542 15.04 -9.08 -9.69
N ARG A 543 15.84 -8.22 -9.07
CA ARG A 543 15.58 -6.77 -8.94
C ARG A 543 16.25 -5.93 -10.04
N HIS A 544 17.45 -6.30 -10.46
CA HIS A 544 18.33 -5.44 -11.26
C HIS A 544 18.79 -6.04 -12.60
N ALA A 545 18.47 -7.30 -12.92
CA ALA A 545 18.80 -7.86 -14.23
C ALA A 545 18.16 -7.05 -15.37
N ALA A 546 16.95 -6.54 -15.17
CA ALA A 546 16.24 -5.69 -16.13
C ALA A 546 17.00 -4.38 -16.42
N ASP A 547 17.57 -3.74 -15.39
CA ASP A 547 18.34 -2.50 -15.54
C ASP A 547 19.58 -2.71 -16.41
N HIS A 548 20.32 -3.80 -16.14
CA HIS A 548 21.50 -4.17 -16.93
C HIS A 548 21.13 -4.60 -18.35
N ALA A 549 20.04 -5.35 -18.53
CA ALA A 549 19.54 -5.74 -19.84
C ALA A 549 19.13 -4.52 -20.68
N ALA A 550 18.42 -3.55 -20.09
CA ALA A 550 18.05 -2.32 -20.76
C ALA A 550 19.27 -1.47 -21.15
N ALA A 551 20.25 -1.35 -20.25
CA ALA A 551 21.50 -0.63 -20.53
C ALA A 551 22.36 -1.30 -21.63
N ALA A 552 22.21 -2.61 -21.82
CA ALA A 552 22.85 -3.39 -22.88
C ALA A 552 22.00 -3.49 -24.17
N ASP A 553 20.82 -2.88 -24.24
CA ASP A 553 19.83 -3.03 -25.32
C ASP A 553 19.40 -4.48 -25.57
N ARG A 554 19.24 -5.24 -24.48
CA ARG A 554 18.86 -6.67 -24.43
C ARG A 554 17.65 -6.94 -23.54
N LEU A 555 16.84 -5.92 -23.24
CA LEU A 555 15.64 -6.08 -22.40
C LEU A 555 14.68 -7.14 -22.96
N GLY A 556 14.62 -7.29 -24.29
CA GLY A 556 13.81 -8.33 -24.94
C GLY A 556 14.16 -9.75 -24.51
N ASP A 557 15.45 -10.05 -24.30
CA ASP A 557 15.90 -11.38 -23.86
C ASP A 557 15.29 -11.80 -22.51
N LEU A 558 15.00 -10.85 -21.62
CA LEU A 558 14.38 -11.09 -20.33
C LEU A 558 12.86 -11.12 -20.41
N LEU A 559 12.27 -10.24 -21.22
CA LEU A 559 10.82 -10.22 -21.43
C LEU A 559 10.34 -11.48 -22.17
N ASP A 560 11.20 -12.13 -22.93
CA ASP A 560 10.95 -13.44 -23.53
C ASP A 560 11.23 -14.63 -22.60
N ASP A 561 11.81 -14.41 -21.41
CA ASP A 561 12.11 -15.47 -20.45
C ASP A 561 10.94 -15.61 -19.45
N PRO A 562 10.08 -16.64 -19.59
CA PRO A 562 8.91 -16.80 -18.73
C PRO A 562 9.31 -17.05 -17.26
N ALA A 563 10.50 -17.62 -17.02
CA ALA A 563 10.97 -17.92 -15.66
C ALA A 563 11.42 -16.65 -14.95
N PHE A 564 12.01 -15.71 -15.69
CA PHE A 564 12.27 -14.36 -15.19
C PHE A 564 10.96 -13.64 -14.84
N LEU A 565 9.96 -13.66 -15.73
CA LEU A 565 8.66 -13.02 -15.48
C LEU A 565 7.95 -13.56 -14.23
N ALA A 566 8.12 -14.85 -13.93
CA ALA A 566 7.57 -15.48 -12.73
C ALA A 566 8.29 -15.07 -11.43
N HIS A 567 9.55 -14.61 -11.49
CA HIS A 567 10.38 -14.38 -10.30
C HIS A 567 10.84 -12.93 -10.11
N CYS A 568 10.75 -12.08 -11.14
CA CYS A 568 11.21 -10.70 -11.09
C CYS A 568 10.39 -9.82 -10.15
N ASP A 569 10.98 -8.70 -9.74
CA ASP A 569 10.26 -7.58 -9.12
C ASP A 569 9.53 -6.80 -10.22
N LEU A 570 8.21 -7.00 -10.31
CA LEU A 570 7.40 -6.41 -11.38
C LEU A 570 7.30 -4.89 -11.26
N PHE A 571 7.33 -4.35 -10.03
CA PHE A 571 7.29 -2.91 -9.79
C PHE A 571 8.55 -2.21 -10.31
N ARG A 572 9.72 -2.87 -10.20
CA ARG A 572 10.98 -2.37 -10.77
C ARG A 572 11.10 -2.60 -12.27
N LEU A 573 10.53 -3.68 -12.80
CA LEU A 573 10.57 -3.97 -14.22
C LEU A 573 9.74 -2.97 -15.04
N LEU A 574 8.55 -2.60 -14.57
CA LEU A 574 7.59 -1.79 -15.33
C LEU A 574 8.14 -0.41 -15.80
N PRO A 575 8.84 0.38 -14.97
CA PRO A 575 9.44 1.66 -15.39
C PRO A 575 10.57 1.50 -16.42
N VAL A 576 11.24 0.34 -16.44
CA VAL A 576 12.35 0.05 -17.37
C VAL A 576 11.83 -0.28 -18.76
N ILE A 577 10.58 -0.75 -18.87
CA ILE A 577 9.91 -1.00 -20.15
C ILE A 577 9.55 0.36 -20.80
N PRO A 578 10.03 0.66 -22.02
CA PRO A 578 9.71 1.91 -22.71
C PRO A 578 8.21 2.19 -22.78
N ALA A 579 7.81 3.46 -22.69
CA ALA A 579 6.40 3.85 -22.80
C ALA A 579 5.76 3.34 -24.11
N ALA A 580 6.50 3.48 -25.22
CA ALA A 580 6.21 2.91 -26.52
C ALA A 580 7.27 1.84 -26.88
N PRO A 581 7.10 0.59 -26.43
CA PRO A 581 8.01 -0.49 -26.77
C PRO A 581 7.92 -0.81 -28.28
N GLY A 582 9.02 -1.27 -28.88
CA GLY A 582 9.01 -1.73 -30.27
C GLY A 582 8.04 -2.90 -30.49
N PRO A 583 7.70 -3.23 -31.76
CA PRO A 583 6.67 -4.22 -32.10
C PRO A 583 6.86 -5.59 -31.42
N ALA A 584 8.12 -6.01 -31.25
CA ALA A 584 8.48 -7.28 -30.61
C ALA A 584 8.13 -7.33 -29.11
N LEU A 585 8.12 -6.19 -28.42
CA LEU A 585 7.94 -6.11 -26.95
C LEU A 585 6.57 -5.58 -26.53
N ALA A 586 5.79 -5.05 -27.47
CA ALA A 586 4.50 -4.43 -27.20
C ALA A 586 3.48 -5.40 -26.55
N GLY A 587 3.42 -6.64 -27.03
CA GLY A 587 2.54 -7.67 -26.50
C GLY A 587 2.85 -8.00 -25.04
N THR A 588 4.09 -8.37 -24.74
CA THR A 588 4.53 -8.72 -23.38
C THR A 588 4.42 -7.53 -22.42
N ALA A 589 4.78 -6.32 -22.86
CA ALA A 589 4.64 -5.11 -22.06
C ALA A 589 3.18 -4.84 -21.64
N ALA A 590 2.22 -5.02 -22.56
CA ALA A 590 0.80 -4.85 -22.27
C ALA A 590 0.29 -5.91 -21.28
N VAL A 591 0.74 -7.16 -21.41
CA VAL A 591 0.43 -8.25 -20.48
C VAL A 591 0.93 -7.94 -19.07
N LEU A 592 2.19 -7.53 -18.93
CA LEU A 592 2.80 -7.23 -17.64
C LEU A 592 2.16 -6.02 -16.96
N ARG A 593 1.92 -4.93 -17.69
CA ARG A 593 1.22 -3.74 -17.17
C ARG A 593 -0.17 -4.07 -16.61
N ARG A 594 -0.87 -5.03 -17.23
CA ARG A 594 -2.19 -5.49 -16.78
C ARG A 594 -2.12 -6.42 -15.56
N ALA A 595 -1.13 -7.32 -15.52
CA ALA A 595 -1.04 -8.33 -14.46
C ALA A 595 -0.35 -7.81 -13.18
N ALA A 596 0.56 -6.85 -13.30
CA ALA A 596 1.51 -6.48 -12.24
C ALA A 596 0.87 -6.18 -10.88
N GLY A 597 -0.21 -5.38 -10.85
CA GLY A 597 -0.86 -4.99 -9.58
C GLY A 597 -1.42 -6.13 -8.75
N ARG A 598 -1.67 -7.31 -9.34
CA ARG A 598 -2.15 -8.51 -8.65
C ARG A 598 -1.13 -9.65 -8.63
N ALA A 599 -0.19 -9.64 -9.58
CA ALA A 599 0.82 -10.68 -9.75
C ALA A 599 1.95 -10.56 -8.72
N ASP A 600 2.24 -9.35 -8.23
CA ASP A 600 3.41 -9.10 -7.40
C ASP A 600 3.36 -9.79 -6.02
N SER A 601 2.19 -9.88 -5.39
CA SER A 601 2.01 -10.56 -4.10
C SER A 601 1.89 -12.09 -4.20
N LEU A 602 1.90 -12.66 -5.40
CA LEU A 602 1.68 -14.10 -5.63
C LEU A 602 3.01 -14.88 -5.71
N PRO A 603 3.04 -16.13 -5.24
CA PRO A 603 4.19 -17.02 -5.43
C PRO A 603 4.41 -17.33 -6.92
N PRO A 604 5.65 -17.66 -7.35
CA PRO A 604 6.02 -17.74 -8.77
C PRO A 604 5.10 -18.62 -9.65
N PRO A 605 4.63 -19.81 -9.23
CA PRO A 605 3.72 -20.62 -10.05
C PRO A 605 2.35 -19.96 -10.26
N ALA A 606 1.76 -19.39 -9.21
CA ALA A 606 0.49 -18.67 -9.29
C ALA A 606 0.63 -17.36 -10.08
N ARG A 607 1.79 -16.71 -9.96
CA ARG A 607 2.15 -15.54 -10.74
C ARG A 607 2.21 -15.86 -12.24
N ALA A 608 2.88 -16.95 -12.62
CA ALA A 608 2.97 -17.39 -14.01
C ALA A 608 1.57 -17.67 -14.61
N GLN A 609 0.67 -18.29 -13.86
CA GLN A 609 -0.72 -18.52 -14.30
C GLN A 609 -1.50 -17.22 -14.50
N LEU A 610 -1.38 -16.24 -13.59
CA LEU A 610 -2.07 -14.97 -13.72
C LEU A 610 -1.55 -14.15 -14.92
N ILE A 611 -0.23 -14.16 -15.15
CA ILE A 611 0.39 -13.53 -16.32
C ILE A 611 -0.06 -14.27 -17.59
N ALA A 612 -0.15 -15.61 -17.57
CA ALA A 612 -0.67 -16.39 -18.70
C ALA A 612 -2.14 -16.07 -19.02
N LEU A 613 -2.97 -15.83 -18.00
CA LEU A 613 -4.37 -15.40 -18.19
C LEU A 613 -4.44 -14.01 -18.82
N ALA A 614 -3.60 -13.07 -18.40
CA ALA A 614 -3.50 -11.75 -19.01
C ALA A 614 -2.98 -11.83 -20.46
N ALA A 615 -2.03 -12.74 -20.74
CA ALA A 615 -1.55 -13.04 -22.08
C ALA A 615 -2.65 -13.58 -22.98
N LEU A 616 -3.46 -14.53 -22.50
CA LEU A 616 -4.62 -15.06 -23.22
C LEU A 616 -5.64 -13.96 -23.54
N HIS A 617 -5.95 -13.10 -22.57
CA HIS A 617 -6.89 -11.98 -22.76
C HIS A 617 -6.44 -10.99 -23.84
N LEU A 618 -5.13 -10.78 -23.98
CA LEU A 618 -4.53 -9.89 -24.98
C LEU A 618 -4.07 -10.65 -26.24
N GLN A 619 -4.54 -11.90 -26.43
CA GLN A 619 -4.23 -12.76 -27.58
C GLN A 619 -2.74 -13.03 -27.80
N GLN A 620 -1.93 -12.99 -26.73
CA GLN A 620 -0.49 -13.30 -26.73
C GLN A 620 -0.25 -14.80 -26.48
N HIS A 621 -0.78 -15.65 -27.36
CA HIS A 621 -0.73 -17.11 -27.22
C HIS A 621 0.68 -17.71 -27.07
N PRO A 622 1.74 -17.25 -27.77
CA PRO A 622 3.09 -17.79 -27.59
C PRO A 622 3.68 -17.55 -26.19
N LEU A 623 3.34 -16.42 -25.57
CA LEU A 623 3.77 -16.09 -24.21
C LEU A 623 2.96 -16.89 -23.18
N GLN A 624 1.64 -16.99 -23.38
CA GLN A 624 0.76 -17.81 -22.55
C GLN A 624 1.27 -19.26 -22.45
N HIS A 625 1.53 -19.92 -23.58
CA HIS A 625 1.96 -21.31 -23.61
C HIS A 625 3.28 -21.53 -22.85
N ARG A 626 4.27 -20.65 -23.06
CA ARG A 626 5.56 -20.71 -22.36
C ARG A 626 5.45 -20.48 -20.85
N LEU A 627 4.54 -19.62 -20.40
CA LEU A 627 4.29 -19.40 -18.96
C LEU A 627 3.60 -20.60 -18.29
N LEU A 628 2.68 -21.27 -19.00
CA LEU A 628 2.01 -22.46 -18.48
C LEU A 628 2.95 -23.65 -18.34
N GLN A 629 4.01 -23.75 -19.15
CA GLN A 629 5.04 -24.78 -19.03
C GLN A 629 5.89 -24.68 -17.75
N LEU A 630 5.87 -23.55 -17.05
CA LEU A 630 6.57 -23.37 -15.76
C LEU A 630 5.75 -23.83 -14.55
N SER A 631 4.48 -24.17 -14.77
CA SER A 631 3.58 -24.63 -13.74
C SER A 631 3.40 -26.13 -13.93
N ASP A 632 3.84 -26.96 -12.97
CA ASP A 632 3.63 -28.43 -12.96
C ASP A 632 2.14 -28.82 -12.79
N THR A 633 1.22 -27.88 -12.97
CA THR A 633 -0.21 -28.08 -12.86
C THR A 633 -0.77 -28.51 -14.22
N PRO A 634 -1.50 -29.63 -14.33
CA PRO A 634 -1.98 -30.19 -15.61
C PRO A 634 -3.13 -29.40 -16.28
N HIS A 635 -3.34 -28.13 -15.96
CA HIS A 635 -4.55 -27.38 -16.33
C HIS A 635 -4.24 -26.15 -17.18
N VAL A 636 -4.96 -26.01 -18.30
CA VAL A 636 -4.91 -24.84 -19.18
C VAL A 636 -6.09 -23.91 -18.84
N PRO A 637 -5.87 -22.65 -18.42
CA PRO A 637 -6.94 -21.70 -18.21
C PRO A 637 -7.59 -21.33 -19.55
N LEU A 638 -8.91 -21.50 -19.66
CA LEU A 638 -9.73 -21.07 -20.80
C LEU A 638 -10.51 -19.80 -20.44
N TRP A 639 -10.64 -18.88 -21.40
CA TRP A 639 -11.33 -17.60 -21.19
C TRP A 639 -12.82 -17.69 -21.60
N ALA A 640 -13.73 -17.28 -20.72
CA ALA A 640 -15.13 -17.70 -20.77
C ALA A 640 -16.07 -16.90 -21.71
N HIS A 641 -15.74 -15.71 -22.21
CA HIS A 641 -16.64 -14.98 -23.15
C HIS A 641 -16.22 -15.09 -24.61
N GLY A 642 -16.41 -16.27 -25.18
CA GLY A 642 -16.46 -16.49 -26.64
C GLY A 642 -17.87 -16.53 -27.24
N LEU A 643 -18.94 -16.29 -26.46
CA LEU A 643 -20.33 -16.37 -26.94
C LEU A 643 -21.17 -15.19 -26.43
N GLY A 644 -21.86 -14.50 -27.34
CA GLY A 644 -22.46 -13.19 -27.12
C GLY A 644 -23.79 -13.13 -26.34
N ARG A 645 -24.06 -11.91 -25.84
CA ARG A 645 -25.31 -11.27 -25.32
C ARG A 645 -25.56 -11.21 -23.78
N SER A 646 -25.14 -10.05 -23.24
CA SER A 646 -25.69 -9.10 -22.23
C SER A 646 -26.09 -9.49 -20.80
N HIS A 647 -25.38 -8.87 -19.84
CA HIS A 647 -25.95 -8.11 -18.73
C HIS A 647 -25.77 -6.63 -19.06
N GLN A 648 -26.69 -5.72 -18.72
CA GLN A 648 -26.41 -4.28 -18.85
C GLN A 648 -25.54 -3.79 -17.69
N GLN A 649 -24.30 -4.25 -17.75
CA GLN A 649 -23.10 -3.55 -17.31
C GLN A 649 -22.74 -2.63 -18.48
N PHE A 650 -22.66 -1.32 -18.27
CA PHE A 650 -22.17 -0.41 -19.30
C PHE A 650 -20.64 -0.48 -19.35
N ASN A 651 -20.10 -1.55 -19.94
CA ASN A 651 -18.67 -1.69 -20.26
C ASN A 651 -18.28 -0.78 -21.45
N LEU A 652 -18.72 0.47 -21.44
CA LEU A 652 -18.45 1.40 -22.55
C LEU A 652 -17.07 2.06 -22.42
N LEU A 653 -16.50 2.09 -21.21
CA LEU A 653 -15.22 2.73 -20.91
C LEU A 653 -14.32 1.82 -20.05
N PRO A 654 -13.01 1.73 -20.33
CA PRO A 654 -12.08 0.92 -19.55
C PRO A 654 -11.93 1.41 -18.09
N GLU A 655 -12.14 2.71 -17.85
CA GLU A 655 -12.09 3.37 -16.55
C GLU A 655 -12.98 4.62 -16.62
N VAL A 656 -13.84 4.85 -15.61
CA VAL A 656 -14.71 6.04 -15.54
C VAL A 656 -14.13 7.02 -14.52
N THR A 657 -13.71 8.20 -14.99
CA THR A 657 -12.95 9.19 -14.21
C THR A 657 -13.82 10.27 -13.58
N ALA A 658 -14.97 10.62 -14.18
CA ALA A 658 -15.92 11.58 -13.64
C ALA A 658 -17.36 11.28 -14.08
N LEU A 659 -18.34 11.73 -13.29
CA LEU A 659 -19.78 11.49 -13.49
C LEU A 659 -20.60 12.74 -13.13
N ALA A 660 -21.64 13.05 -13.92
CA ALA A 660 -22.69 14.00 -13.56
C ALA A 660 -24.08 13.50 -13.98
N VAL A 661 -25.11 13.91 -13.23
CA VAL A 661 -26.52 13.57 -13.49
C VAL A 661 -27.36 14.83 -13.33
N GLY A 662 -28.27 15.07 -14.26
CA GLY A 662 -29.12 16.26 -14.20
C GLY A 662 -30.04 16.39 -15.41
N GLY A 663 -31.00 17.31 -15.29
CA GLY A 663 -31.88 17.70 -16.38
C GLY A 663 -31.11 18.48 -17.45
N PHE A 664 -31.25 18.06 -18.70
CA PHE A 664 -30.66 18.73 -19.86
C PHE A 664 -31.73 18.84 -20.95
N GLY A 665 -32.28 20.04 -21.14
CA GLY A 665 -33.48 20.26 -21.95
C GLY A 665 -34.71 19.59 -21.35
N ARG A 666 -35.40 18.76 -22.15
CA ARG A 666 -36.60 18.01 -21.74
C ARG A 666 -36.32 16.62 -21.17
N THR A 667 -35.05 16.24 -21.05
CA THR A 667 -34.63 14.88 -20.68
C THR A 667 -33.58 14.91 -19.58
N ASP A 668 -33.68 13.97 -18.64
CA ASP A 668 -32.64 13.74 -17.65
C ASP A 668 -31.54 12.88 -18.28
N VAL A 669 -30.28 13.29 -18.11
CA VAL A 669 -29.13 12.62 -18.74
C VAL A 669 -28.06 12.24 -17.71
N ILE A 670 -27.32 11.18 -18.00
CA ILE A 670 -26.14 10.75 -17.26
C ILE A 670 -24.92 11.04 -18.14
N VAL A 671 -23.93 11.77 -17.61
CA VAL A 671 -22.70 12.10 -18.32
C VAL A 671 -21.53 11.38 -17.66
N ALA A 672 -20.83 10.55 -18.41
CA ALA A 672 -19.69 9.77 -17.94
C ALA A 672 -18.45 10.01 -18.82
N THR A 673 -17.27 10.10 -18.20
CA THR A 673 -15.99 10.31 -18.91
C THR A 673 -15.01 9.20 -18.59
N SER A 674 -14.09 8.93 -19.53
CA SER A 674 -12.88 8.13 -19.27
C SER A 674 -11.67 9.04 -19.25
N GLY A 675 -10.48 8.54 -18.90
CA GLY A 675 -9.21 9.31 -18.97
C GLY A 675 -8.83 9.88 -20.35
N SER A 676 -9.75 9.87 -21.33
CA SER A 676 -9.71 10.53 -22.62
C SER A 676 -10.44 11.89 -22.60
N ALA A 677 -10.48 12.57 -23.75
CA ALA A 677 -11.22 13.83 -23.93
C ALA A 677 -12.71 13.64 -24.24
N GLU A 678 -13.24 12.42 -24.04
CA GLU A 678 -14.55 12.01 -24.51
C GLU A 678 -15.57 11.97 -23.37
N LEU A 679 -16.76 12.54 -23.62
CA LEU A 679 -17.93 12.46 -22.75
C LEU A 679 -18.99 11.56 -23.39
N LEU A 680 -19.46 10.58 -22.66
CA LEU A 680 -20.62 9.78 -23.04
C LEU A 680 -21.87 10.38 -22.40
N ILE A 681 -22.85 10.72 -23.24
CA ILE A 681 -24.17 11.17 -22.80
C ILE A 681 -25.11 9.98 -22.90
N LEU A 682 -25.59 9.53 -21.75
CA LEU A 682 -26.45 8.36 -21.63
C LEU A 682 -27.84 8.80 -21.19
N ASP A 683 -28.86 8.08 -21.66
CA ASP A 683 -30.19 8.15 -21.08
C ASP A 683 -30.25 7.35 -19.77
N ALA A 684 -31.39 7.40 -19.10
CA ALA A 684 -31.60 6.70 -17.83
C ALA A 684 -31.71 5.17 -17.93
N ASN A 685 -31.82 4.61 -19.14
CA ASN A 685 -31.67 3.18 -19.40
C ASN A 685 -30.20 2.82 -19.73
N GLY A 686 -29.30 3.80 -19.62
CA GLY A 686 -27.88 3.74 -20.01
C GLY A 686 -27.66 3.50 -21.50
N GLN A 687 -28.65 3.79 -22.35
CA GLN A 687 -28.42 3.89 -23.78
C GLN A 687 -27.58 5.12 -24.07
N LEU A 688 -26.51 4.94 -24.84
CA LEU A 688 -25.73 6.05 -25.36
C LEU A 688 -26.61 6.89 -26.28
N LEU A 689 -26.94 8.11 -25.83
CA LEU A 689 -27.65 9.11 -26.62
C LEU A 689 -26.69 9.75 -27.63
N THR A 690 -25.53 10.16 -27.14
CA THR A 690 -24.49 10.77 -27.98
C THR A 690 -23.13 10.75 -27.29
N LYS A 691 -22.09 11.13 -28.03
CA LYS A 691 -20.74 11.31 -27.54
C LYS A 691 -20.25 12.72 -27.86
N LEU A 692 -19.74 13.42 -26.87
CA LEU A 692 -19.12 14.73 -27.03
C LEU A 692 -17.60 14.59 -26.87
N VAL A 693 -16.85 15.46 -27.53
CA VAL A 693 -15.39 15.49 -27.43
C VAL A 693 -14.98 16.89 -27.01
N ALA A 694 -14.31 16.99 -25.86
CA ALA A 694 -13.70 18.23 -25.41
C ALA A 694 -12.39 18.47 -26.20
N PRO A 695 -12.10 19.69 -26.68
CA PRO A 695 -10.83 20.03 -27.33
C PRO A 695 -9.62 20.09 -26.37
N CYS A 696 -9.59 19.27 -25.31
CA CYS A 696 -8.49 19.23 -24.35
C CYS A 696 -7.37 18.27 -24.79
N ARG A 697 -6.11 18.65 -24.56
CA ARG A 697 -4.90 17.88 -24.91
C ARG A 697 -4.61 16.75 -23.92
N ARG A 698 -5.14 16.88 -22.70
CA ARG A 698 -5.15 15.85 -21.66
C ARG A 698 -6.60 15.56 -21.31
N GLY A 699 -6.92 14.31 -20.94
CA GLY A 699 -8.30 13.87 -20.71
C GLY A 699 -9.07 14.69 -19.67
N ILE A 700 -10.34 14.36 -19.50
CA ILE A 700 -11.27 15.12 -18.66
C ILE A 700 -10.99 14.84 -17.18
N ALA A 701 -10.81 15.91 -16.41
CA ALA A 701 -10.56 15.89 -14.98
C ALA A 701 -11.86 15.92 -14.15
N ALA A 702 -12.85 16.71 -14.59
CA ALA A 702 -14.13 16.85 -13.90
C ALA A 702 -15.25 17.22 -14.88
N VAL A 703 -16.48 16.84 -14.53
CA VAL A 703 -17.70 17.18 -15.29
C VAL A 703 -18.83 17.55 -14.34
N THR A 704 -19.70 18.48 -14.75
CA THR A 704 -20.90 18.87 -14.00
C THR A 704 -22.03 19.26 -14.95
N ILE A 705 -23.26 19.20 -14.47
CA ILE A 705 -24.47 19.68 -15.16
C ILE A 705 -25.10 20.73 -14.26
N GLY A 706 -25.47 21.87 -14.82
CA GLY A 706 -26.08 22.96 -14.07
C GLY A 706 -26.94 23.85 -14.96
N VAL A 707 -27.46 24.92 -14.38
CA VAL A 707 -28.20 25.96 -15.10
C VAL A 707 -27.35 27.23 -15.08
N LEU A 708 -27.20 27.84 -16.25
CA LEU A 708 -26.42 29.04 -16.46
C LEU A 708 -27.27 30.03 -17.27
N ALA A 709 -27.57 31.20 -16.71
CA ALA A 709 -28.44 32.20 -17.31
C ALA A 709 -29.83 31.64 -17.70
N GLY A 710 -30.34 30.70 -16.90
CA GLY A 710 -31.64 30.07 -17.13
C GLY A 710 -31.66 28.92 -18.15
N ALA A 711 -30.52 28.59 -18.78
CA ALA A 711 -30.38 27.44 -19.69
C ALA A 711 -29.58 26.30 -19.04
N PRO A 712 -29.97 25.02 -19.20
CA PRO A 712 -29.18 23.90 -18.73
C PRO A 712 -27.93 23.71 -19.59
N VAL A 713 -26.81 23.46 -18.93
CA VAL A 713 -25.47 23.35 -19.53
C VAL A 713 -24.72 22.15 -18.99
N ILE A 714 -23.95 21.48 -19.86
CA ILE A 714 -22.93 20.51 -19.46
C ILE A 714 -21.60 21.24 -19.45
N VAL A 715 -20.85 21.13 -18.36
CA VAL A 715 -19.54 21.76 -18.22
C VAL A 715 -18.48 20.70 -17.95
N ALA A 716 -17.44 20.68 -18.77
CA ALA A 716 -16.32 19.75 -18.63
C ALA A 716 -15.00 20.50 -18.49
N LEU A 717 -14.13 20.00 -17.61
CA LEU A 717 -12.83 20.57 -17.33
C LEU A 717 -11.74 19.55 -17.63
N GLY A 718 -10.84 19.88 -18.56
CA GLY A 718 -9.68 19.07 -18.92
C GLY A 718 -8.54 19.19 -17.90
N HIS A 719 -7.70 18.16 -17.81
CA HIS A 719 -6.47 18.19 -17.00
C HIS A 719 -5.46 19.28 -17.42
N ASP A 720 -5.60 19.83 -18.63
CA ASP A 720 -4.80 20.95 -19.13
C ASP A 720 -5.43 22.33 -18.82
N GLY A 721 -6.53 22.36 -18.08
CA GLY A 721 -7.24 23.59 -17.71
C GLY A 721 -8.23 24.08 -18.77
N THR A 722 -8.47 23.32 -19.84
CA THR A 722 -9.48 23.65 -20.85
C THR A 722 -10.87 23.46 -20.27
N LEU A 723 -11.68 24.53 -20.24
CA LEU A 723 -13.08 24.49 -19.81
C LEU A 723 -13.99 24.52 -21.04
N CYS A 724 -14.88 23.53 -21.15
CA CYS A 724 -15.80 23.36 -22.28
C CYS A 724 -17.24 23.38 -21.79
N LEU A 725 -18.13 23.98 -22.58
CA LEU A 725 -19.55 24.08 -22.27
C LEU A 725 -20.40 23.67 -23.46
N TRP A 726 -21.46 22.89 -23.20
CA TRP A 726 -22.48 22.50 -24.18
C TRP A 726 -23.86 22.96 -23.71
N ASN A 727 -24.60 23.58 -24.64
CA ASN A 727 -26.00 23.98 -24.45
C ASN A 727 -26.98 22.86 -24.88
N GLU A 728 -28.29 23.07 -24.69
CA GLU A 728 -29.34 22.09 -24.98
C GLU A 728 -29.27 21.45 -26.38
N ASP A 729 -28.79 22.19 -27.38
CA ASP A 729 -28.63 21.68 -28.76
C ASP A 729 -27.36 20.82 -28.93
N LEU A 730 -26.65 20.53 -27.83
CA LEU A 730 -25.38 19.81 -27.75
C LEU A 730 -24.29 20.43 -28.63
N ARG A 731 -24.43 21.73 -28.94
CA ARG A 731 -23.40 22.49 -29.65
C ARG A 731 -22.38 22.96 -28.63
N ALA A 732 -21.11 22.72 -28.95
CA ALA A 732 -20.03 23.32 -28.20
C ALA A 732 -20.03 24.82 -28.54
N ASP A 733 -20.31 25.66 -27.55
CA ASP A 733 -19.96 27.07 -27.66
C ASP A 733 -18.47 27.16 -27.37
N ASP A 734 -17.68 27.53 -28.38
CA ASP A 734 -16.21 27.57 -28.35
C ASP A 734 -15.74 28.79 -27.50
N LEU A 735 -16.17 28.84 -26.24
CA LEU A 735 -15.81 29.87 -25.27
C LEU A 735 -14.39 29.59 -24.77
N ARG A 736 -13.42 30.35 -25.26
CA ARG A 736 -12.01 30.24 -24.85
C ARG A 736 -11.81 30.90 -23.50
N PHE A 737 -12.02 30.15 -22.43
CA PHE A 737 -11.54 30.54 -21.11
C PHE A 737 -10.00 30.61 -21.12
N PRO A 738 -9.39 31.56 -20.40
CA PRO A 738 -7.94 31.61 -20.24
C PRO A 738 -7.41 30.28 -19.68
N PRO A 739 -6.43 29.63 -20.33
CA PRO A 739 -5.89 28.35 -19.86
C PRO A 739 -5.32 28.52 -18.45
N GLN A 740 -5.73 27.63 -17.54
CA GLN A 740 -5.17 27.61 -16.19
C GLN A 740 -3.74 27.07 -16.24
N PRO A 741 -2.77 27.71 -15.57
CA PRO A 741 -1.36 27.31 -15.61
C PRO A 741 -1.07 25.99 -14.86
N VAL A 742 -2.07 25.40 -14.21
CA VAL A 742 -1.95 24.23 -13.31
C VAL A 742 -3.11 23.28 -13.60
N PRO A 743 -2.93 21.94 -13.50
CA PRO A 743 -4.02 20.99 -13.69
C PRO A 743 -5.18 21.32 -12.77
N ALA A 744 -6.36 21.46 -13.36
CA ALA A 744 -7.57 21.77 -12.65
C ALA A 744 -8.21 20.48 -12.10
N THR A 745 -8.79 20.55 -10.90
CA THR A 745 -9.16 19.37 -10.10
C THR A 745 -10.65 19.26 -9.82
N ALA A 746 -11.40 20.36 -9.89
CA ALA A 746 -12.85 20.36 -9.68
C ALA A 746 -13.54 21.50 -10.44
N VAL A 747 -14.80 21.28 -10.80
CA VAL A 747 -15.69 22.27 -11.42
C VAL A 747 -17.07 22.20 -10.78
N ALA A 748 -17.72 23.36 -10.62
CA ALA A 748 -19.10 23.46 -10.17
C ALA A 748 -19.81 24.60 -10.91
N VAL A 749 -21.12 24.46 -11.14
CA VAL A 749 -21.98 25.50 -11.69
C VAL A 749 -23.05 25.83 -10.67
N GLY A 750 -23.31 27.12 -10.45
CA GLY A 750 -24.33 27.53 -9.50
C GLY A 750 -24.41 29.04 -9.35
N ARG A 751 -25.28 29.48 -8.44
CA ARG A 751 -25.50 30.90 -8.19
C ARG A 751 -24.53 31.44 -7.14
N PHE A 752 -23.89 32.56 -7.43
CA PHE A 752 -23.02 33.27 -6.49
C PHE A 752 -23.31 34.77 -6.57
N GLY A 753 -23.70 35.37 -5.46
CA GLY A 753 -24.18 36.75 -5.48
C GLY A 753 -25.49 36.90 -6.27
N GLN A 754 -25.54 37.86 -7.20
CA GLN A 754 -26.74 38.15 -7.99
C GLN A 754 -26.93 37.25 -9.23
N GLY A 755 -25.90 36.51 -9.68
CA GLY A 755 -25.93 35.79 -10.96
C GLY A 755 -25.43 34.34 -10.90
N ASP A 756 -25.65 33.62 -12.01
CA ASP A 756 -25.16 32.26 -12.23
C ASP A 756 -23.70 32.31 -12.69
N VAL A 757 -22.86 31.46 -12.12
CA VAL A 757 -21.41 31.44 -12.33
C VAL A 757 -20.88 30.02 -12.47
N ILE A 758 -19.70 29.90 -13.06
CA ILE A 758 -18.90 28.68 -13.05
C ILE A 758 -17.76 28.87 -12.05
N ALA A 759 -17.54 27.92 -11.16
CA ALA A 759 -16.37 27.86 -10.30
C ALA A 759 -15.42 26.75 -10.77
N THR A 760 -14.14 27.07 -10.90
CA THR A 760 -13.09 26.10 -11.22
C THR A 760 -12.03 26.12 -10.12
N ALA A 761 -11.55 24.95 -9.73
CA ALA A 761 -10.44 24.80 -8.79
C ALA A 761 -9.20 24.22 -9.46
N THR A 762 -8.03 24.74 -9.08
CA THR A 762 -6.71 24.13 -9.28
C THR A 762 -6.18 23.62 -7.94
N ASP A 763 -4.94 23.13 -7.91
CA ASP A 763 -4.23 22.76 -6.68
C ASP A 763 -4.49 23.69 -5.49
N ARG A 764 -4.17 24.98 -5.61
CA ARG A 764 -4.18 25.92 -4.47
C ARG A 764 -5.05 27.14 -4.70
N THR A 765 -5.72 27.23 -5.85
CA THR A 765 -6.52 28.40 -6.22
C THR A 765 -7.90 28.01 -6.73
N MET A 766 -8.85 28.92 -6.56
CA MET A 766 -10.16 28.83 -7.21
C MET A 766 -10.44 30.12 -7.96
N GLN A 767 -11.23 30.03 -9.03
CA GLN A 767 -11.65 31.16 -9.86
C GLN A 767 -13.13 31.03 -10.20
N LEU A 768 -13.84 32.16 -10.16
CA LEU A 768 -15.21 32.29 -10.66
C LEU A 768 -15.22 32.87 -12.07
N TRP A 769 -16.18 32.42 -12.87
CA TRP A 769 -16.36 32.85 -14.25
C TRP A 769 -17.82 33.20 -14.53
N THR A 770 -18.04 34.21 -15.36
CA THR A 770 -19.35 34.49 -15.96
C THR A 770 -19.68 33.47 -17.05
N ALA A 771 -20.92 33.48 -17.53
CA ALA A 771 -21.35 32.65 -18.65
C ALA A 771 -20.60 32.96 -19.96
N GLU A 772 -20.15 34.21 -20.11
CA GLU A 772 -19.40 34.70 -21.27
C GLU A 772 -17.88 34.42 -21.17
N GLY A 773 -17.45 33.74 -20.09
CA GLY A 773 -16.05 33.37 -19.87
C GLY A 773 -15.16 34.44 -19.26
N ALA A 774 -15.75 35.51 -18.71
CA ALA A 774 -15.00 36.54 -18.01
C ALA A 774 -14.72 36.12 -16.54
N PRO A 775 -13.49 36.25 -16.03
CA PRO A 775 -13.20 35.98 -14.63
C PRO A 775 -13.89 37.01 -13.72
N LEU A 776 -14.66 36.54 -12.74
CA LEU A 776 -15.29 37.37 -11.71
C LEU A 776 -14.35 37.52 -10.51
N GLY A 777 -13.78 38.71 -10.34
CA GLY A 777 -12.91 39.04 -9.20
C GLY A 777 -11.55 38.32 -9.20
N PRO A 778 -10.70 38.58 -8.19
CA PRO A 778 -9.40 37.93 -8.06
C PRO A 778 -9.55 36.43 -7.74
N ARG A 779 -8.57 35.62 -8.17
CA ARG A 779 -8.44 34.22 -7.74
C ARG A 779 -8.43 34.15 -6.22
N PHE A 780 -9.09 33.14 -5.67
CA PHE A 780 -8.98 32.78 -4.26
C PHE A 780 -7.62 32.12 -4.01
N PRO A 781 -6.65 32.81 -3.38
CA PRO A 781 -5.33 32.21 -3.12
C PRO A 781 -5.39 31.30 -1.89
N MET A 782 -4.61 30.21 -1.90
CA MET A 782 -4.41 29.32 -0.75
C MET A 782 -5.72 28.69 -0.24
N ALA A 783 -6.62 28.32 -1.16
CA ALA A 783 -7.91 27.73 -0.82
C ALA A 783 -7.74 26.41 -0.06
N HIS A 784 -6.87 25.51 -0.53
CA HIS A 784 -6.48 24.25 0.11
C HIS A 784 -5.06 23.87 -0.35
N ILE A 785 -4.43 22.85 0.26
CA ILE A 785 -3.18 22.25 -0.27
C ILE A 785 -3.41 21.65 -1.66
N SER A 786 -4.54 20.96 -1.84
CA SER A 786 -5.10 20.51 -3.11
C SER A 786 -6.61 20.49 -2.96
N VAL A 787 -7.34 21.27 -3.77
CA VAL A 787 -8.81 21.24 -3.77
C VAL A 787 -9.29 19.92 -4.37
N LYS A 788 -10.10 19.18 -3.62
CA LYS A 788 -10.66 17.88 -4.00
C LYS A 788 -12.17 17.93 -4.25
N GLY A 789 -12.88 18.79 -3.54
CA GLY A 789 -14.31 19.01 -3.73
C GLY A 789 -14.66 20.49 -3.86
N LEU A 790 -15.64 20.79 -4.71
CA LEU A 790 -16.16 22.13 -4.96
C LEU A 790 -17.67 22.04 -5.20
N THR A 791 -18.47 22.81 -4.47
CA THR A 791 -19.93 22.79 -4.64
C THR A 791 -20.58 24.12 -4.28
N PHE A 792 -21.68 24.46 -4.96
CA PHE A 792 -22.53 25.59 -4.60
C PHE A 792 -23.70 25.13 -3.72
N GLY A 793 -24.16 26.01 -2.84
CA GLY A 793 -25.34 25.75 -2.02
C GLY A 793 -25.91 27.03 -1.41
N GLN A 794 -26.87 26.85 -0.51
CA GLN A 794 -27.33 27.93 0.37
C GLN A 794 -26.90 27.66 1.81
N TRP A 795 -26.43 28.71 2.46
CA TRP A 795 -26.16 28.76 3.89
C TRP A 795 -26.76 30.05 4.43
N GLU A 796 -27.43 30.01 5.57
CA GLU A 796 -28.26 31.04 6.19
C GLU A 796 -29.11 31.83 5.18
N GLY A 797 -29.68 31.14 4.19
CA GLY A 797 -30.48 31.76 3.12
C GLY A 797 -29.67 32.61 2.12
N GLN A 798 -28.34 32.50 2.11
CA GLN A 798 -27.44 33.19 1.19
C GLN A 798 -26.72 32.18 0.29
N PRO A 799 -26.50 32.48 -1.00
CA PRO A 799 -25.70 31.63 -1.88
C PRO A 799 -24.25 31.56 -1.40
N VAL A 800 -23.71 30.35 -1.32
CA VAL A 800 -22.33 30.07 -0.89
C VAL A 800 -21.63 29.12 -1.84
N LEU A 801 -20.32 29.24 -1.93
CA LEU A 801 -19.43 28.24 -2.49
C LEU A 801 -18.72 27.51 -1.35
N ALA A 802 -18.71 26.18 -1.37
CA ALA A 802 -17.96 25.36 -0.41
C ALA A 802 -16.84 24.60 -1.12
N SER A 803 -15.67 24.52 -0.48
CA SER A 803 -14.49 23.82 -0.98
C SER A 803 -13.88 22.91 0.08
N THR A 804 -13.32 21.78 -0.36
CA THR A 804 -12.57 20.82 0.47
C THR A 804 -11.24 20.44 -0.17
N GLY A 805 -10.31 19.94 0.64
CA GLY A 805 -9.01 19.52 0.13
C GLY A 805 -8.17 18.64 1.06
N LEU A 806 -6.94 18.37 0.61
CA LEU A 806 -5.97 17.52 1.32
C LEU A 806 -5.55 18.03 2.70
N ASP A 807 -5.85 19.29 3.02
CA ASP A 807 -5.62 19.87 4.36
C ASP A 807 -6.72 19.51 5.37
N GLY A 808 -7.71 18.70 4.98
CA GLY A 808 -8.80 18.25 5.86
C GLY A 808 -9.79 19.36 6.24
N ALA A 809 -9.58 20.58 5.77
CA ALA A 809 -10.40 21.74 6.03
C ALA A 809 -11.56 21.85 5.03
N VAL A 810 -12.64 22.49 5.46
CA VAL A 810 -13.75 22.90 4.60
C VAL A 810 -13.82 24.42 4.65
N ARG A 811 -13.88 25.08 3.49
CA ARG A 811 -13.94 26.55 3.43
C ARG A 811 -15.19 26.99 2.69
N PHE A 812 -15.85 28.01 3.23
CA PHE A 812 -17.03 28.64 2.67
C PHE A 812 -16.71 30.02 2.17
N TRP A 813 -17.21 30.34 0.98
CA TRP A 813 -17.02 31.62 0.32
C TRP A 813 -18.38 32.27 0.08
N ARG A 814 -18.49 33.55 0.41
CA ARG A 814 -19.68 34.39 0.20
C ARG A 814 -19.31 35.71 -0.45
N GLU A 815 -20.24 36.34 -1.16
CA GLU A 815 -20.06 37.72 -1.60
C GLU A 815 -20.32 38.71 -0.44
N HIS A 816 -19.37 39.59 -0.18
CA HIS A 816 -19.51 40.70 0.76
C HIS A 816 -18.97 41.99 0.13
N GLY A 817 -19.87 42.90 -0.29
CA GLY A 817 -19.48 44.18 -0.89
C GLY A 817 -18.72 44.06 -2.23
N GLY A 818 -19.10 43.09 -3.09
CA GLY A 818 -18.44 42.85 -4.38
C GLY A 818 -17.10 42.11 -4.29
N ARG A 819 -16.73 41.60 -3.11
CA ARG A 819 -15.54 40.75 -2.90
C ARG A 819 -15.93 39.48 -2.16
N ALA A 820 -15.25 38.39 -2.47
CA ALA A 820 -15.56 37.12 -1.84
C ALA A 820 -14.83 36.96 -0.49
N TRP A 821 -15.56 36.50 0.52
CA TRP A 821 -15.13 36.37 1.93
C TRP A 821 -15.19 34.92 2.38
N GLY A 822 -14.07 34.42 2.93
CA GLY A 822 -13.88 33.03 3.34
C GLY A 822 -14.09 32.80 4.85
N ARG A 823 -14.89 31.82 5.25
CA ARG A 823 -14.88 31.24 6.62
C ARG A 823 -14.36 29.81 6.56
N THR A 824 -13.36 29.50 7.40
CA THR A 824 -12.83 28.13 7.55
C THR A 824 -13.62 27.38 8.60
N PHE A 825 -14.13 26.22 8.23
CA PHE A 825 -14.67 25.21 9.13
C PHE A 825 -13.53 24.19 9.31
N ILE A 826 -12.93 24.17 10.51
CA ILE A 826 -11.77 23.30 10.78
C ILE A 826 -12.31 21.96 11.27
N GLY A 827 -11.99 20.90 10.52
CA GLY A 827 -12.54 19.57 10.71
C GLY A 827 -11.57 18.51 11.20
N HIS A 828 -10.87 17.79 10.31
CA HIS A 828 -10.48 16.40 10.63
C HIS A 828 -9.17 15.85 10.02
N GLN A 829 -8.83 14.61 10.46
CA GLN A 829 -7.49 13.99 10.59
C GLN A 829 -6.75 13.80 9.28
N ARG A 830 -7.51 13.84 8.21
CA ARG A 830 -7.18 13.25 6.95
C ARG A 830 -7.98 13.94 5.83
N ALA A 831 -7.60 13.74 4.57
CA ALA A 831 -8.10 14.48 3.41
C ALA A 831 -9.64 14.50 3.28
N ALA A 832 -10.19 15.69 3.10
CA ALA A 832 -11.61 15.86 2.76
C ALA A 832 -11.78 15.65 1.25
N CYS A 833 -12.40 14.53 0.88
CA CYS A 833 -12.43 14.00 -0.49
C CYS A 833 -13.58 14.58 -1.32
N ALA A 834 -14.73 14.84 -0.70
CA ALA A 834 -15.90 15.43 -1.34
C ALA A 834 -16.73 16.24 -0.34
N VAL A 835 -17.54 17.17 -0.85
CA VAL A 835 -18.40 18.05 -0.05
C VAL A 835 -19.76 18.23 -0.70
N ALA A 836 -20.80 18.24 0.12
CA ALA A 836 -22.16 18.59 -0.26
C ALA A 836 -22.75 19.60 0.73
N VAL A 837 -23.46 20.61 0.22
CA VAL A 837 -24.19 21.61 1.02
C VAL A 837 -25.67 21.41 0.76
N GLY A 838 -26.48 21.32 1.82
CA GLY A 838 -27.91 21.07 1.68
C GLY A 838 -28.68 21.33 2.97
N ARG A 839 -29.95 20.93 3.00
CA ARG A 839 -30.76 20.94 4.22
C ARG A 839 -31.08 19.51 4.65
N LEU A 840 -31.06 19.26 5.96
CA LEU A 840 -31.43 18.01 6.61
C LEU A 840 -32.32 18.36 7.80
N ASP A 841 -33.54 17.81 7.84
CA ASP A 841 -34.54 18.10 8.89
C ASP A 841 -34.71 19.60 9.19
N ASP A 842 -34.91 20.38 8.12
CA ASP A 842 -35.04 21.84 8.10
C ASP A 842 -33.80 22.67 8.53
N ARG A 843 -32.67 22.03 8.85
CA ARG A 843 -31.41 22.70 9.17
C ARG A 843 -30.43 22.62 8.01
N GLU A 844 -29.69 23.69 7.73
CA GLU A 844 -28.63 23.66 6.73
C GLU A 844 -27.43 22.87 7.23
N VAL A 845 -26.97 21.90 6.45
CA VAL A 845 -25.84 21.00 6.75
C VAL A 845 -24.76 21.10 5.68
N VAL A 846 -23.54 20.83 6.11
CA VAL A 846 -22.39 20.56 5.23
C VAL A 846 -21.97 19.13 5.46
N ALA A 847 -22.16 18.26 4.47
CA ALA A 847 -21.69 16.88 4.50
C ALA A 847 -20.30 16.79 3.87
N VAL A 848 -19.36 16.16 4.57
CA VAL A 848 -17.96 16.07 4.16
C VAL A 848 -17.52 14.61 4.24
N ALA A 849 -17.10 14.07 3.10
CA ALA A 849 -16.50 12.74 3.01
C ALA A 849 -15.00 12.81 3.29
N HIS A 850 -14.50 11.88 4.10
CA HIS A 850 -13.11 11.82 4.48
C HIS A 850 -12.49 10.45 4.13
N ASP A 851 -11.19 10.45 3.93
CA ASP A 851 -10.32 9.27 3.84
C ASP A 851 -10.13 8.52 5.17
N ASP A 852 -10.51 9.10 6.30
CA ASP A 852 -10.61 8.39 7.58
C ASP A 852 -11.88 7.52 7.72
N ARG A 853 -12.54 7.24 6.60
CA ARG A 853 -13.74 6.37 6.47
C ARG A 853 -15.01 6.99 7.07
N ALA A 854 -14.93 8.21 7.61
CA ALA A 854 -16.08 8.88 8.18
C ALA A 854 -16.70 9.88 7.20
N VAL A 855 -18.01 10.07 7.32
CA VAL A 855 -18.70 11.25 6.78
C VAL A 855 -19.17 12.11 7.92
N ARG A 856 -18.88 13.41 7.85
CA ARG A 856 -19.17 14.35 8.93
C ARG A 856 -20.08 15.46 8.45
N LEU A 857 -20.97 15.87 9.34
CA LEU A 857 -21.99 16.85 9.07
C LEU A 857 -21.77 18.05 9.97
N TRP A 858 -21.85 19.25 9.40
CA TRP A 858 -21.64 20.50 10.14
C TRP A 858 -22.88 21.38 10.07
N HIS A 859 -23.23 21.98 11.21
CA HIS A 859 -24.23 23.06 11.32
C HIS A 859 -23.58 24.42 11.67
N GLY A 860 -22.25 24.48 11.81
CA GLY A 860 -21.49 25.70 12.07
C GLY A 860 -19.96 25.46 12.09
N PRO A 861 -19.12 26.53 12.14
CA PRO A 861 -17.65 26.47 11.97
C PRO A 861 -16.91 25.42 12.80
N ASN A 862 -17.40 25.13 14.00
CA ASN A 862 -16.85 24.12 14.93
C ASN A 862 -17.99 23.30 15.57
N GLN A 863 -19.13 23.16 14.89
CA GLN A 863 -20.30 22.47 15.43
C GLN A 863 -20.69 21.36 14.47
N LEU A 864 -20.29 20.15 14.83
CA LEU A 864 -20.83 18.96 14.22
C LEU A 864 -22.35 18.96 14.42
N ALA A 865 -23.06 18.71 13.35
CA ALA A 865 -24.50 18.53 13.37
C ALA A 865 -24.91 17.31 14.19
N MET A 866 -24.03 16.31 14.23
CA MET A 866 -24.21 15.00 14.87
C MET A 866 -22.89 14.22 14.91
N ASP A 867 -22.91 13.04 15.51
CA ASP A 867 -21.78 12.12 15.50
C ASP A 867 -21.35 11.74 14.07
N PRO A 868 -20.04 11.55 13.82
CA PRO A 868 -19.53 11.10 12.52
C PRO A 868 -20.17 9.78 12.06
N LEU A 869 -20.48 9.71 10.77
CA LEU A 869 -21.01 8.51 10.11
C LEU A 869 -19.84 7.57 9.78
N THR A 870 -19.55 6.58 10.64
CA THR A 870 -18.32 5.77 10.59
C THR A 870 -18.51 4.32 10.15
N GLU A 871 -19.60 3.98 9.46
CA GLU A 871 -19.87 2.58 9.08
C GLU A 871 -19.07 2.09 7.87
N HIS A 872 -18.42 2.97 7.10
CA HIS A 872 -17.55 2.55 6.00
C HIS A 872 -16.28 1.88 6.51
N THR A 873 -15.82 0.84 5.80
CA THR A 873 -14.61 0.09 6.17
C THR A 873 -13.36 0.59 5.46
N ASP A 874 -13.51 1.51 4.50
CA ASP A 874 -12.43 2.17 3.76
C ASP A 874 -12.79 3.63 3.40
N MET A 875 -11.84 4.38 2.83
CA MET A 875 -11.93 5.80 2.48
C MET A 875 -13.21 6.16 1.72
N VAL A 876 -13.93 7.18 2.19
CA VAL A 876 -15.14 7.67 1.51
C VAL A 876 -14.72 8.66 0.43
N ASN A 877 -14.88 8.26 -0.82
CA ASN A 877 -14.46 9.05 -1.97
C ASN A 877 -15.50 10.10 -2.37
N ALA A 878 -16.78 9.87 -2.09
CA ALA A 878 -17.84 10.76 -2.53
C ALA A 878 -19.01 10.85 -1.55
N VAL A 879 -19.69 12.00 -1.54
CA VAL A 879 -20.87 12.31 -0.73
C VAL A 879 -21.84 13.19 -1.52
N ALA A 880 -23.15 12.95 -1.34
CA ALA A 880 -24.21 13.78 -1.90
C ALA A 880 -25.37 13.87 -0.91
N ILE A 881 -26.11 14.98 -0.97
CA ILE A 881 -27.38 15.16 -0.25
C ILE A 881 -28.49 15.10 -1.29
N GLY A 882 -29.58 14.40 -0.97
CA GLY A 882 -30.74 14.26 -1.84
C GLY A 882 -32.04 14.25 -1.05
N THR A 883 -33.17 14.29 -1.75
CA THR A 883 -34.50 14.28 -1.14
C THR A 883 -35.29 13.07 -1.63
N LEU A 884 -35.71 12.19 -0.72
CA LEU A 884 -36.59 11.05 -0.97
C LEU A 884 -38.01 11.40 -0.48
N GLY A 885 -38.92 11.76 -1.40
CA GLY A 885 -40.25 12.25 -1.03
C GLY A 885 -40.15 13.60 -0.31
N ASP A 886 -40.69 13.69 0.91
CA ASP A 886 -40.59 14.89 1.76
C ASP A 886 -39.37 14.86 2.70
N ARG A 887 -38.48 13.86 2.57
CA ARG A 887 -37.41 13.57 3.54
C ARG A 887 -36.03 13.72 2.92
N GLN A 888 -35.10 14.33 3.65
CA GLN A 888 -33.72 14.55 3.21
C GLN A 888 -32.82 13.35 3.58
N VAL A 889 -31.91 12.95 2.69
CA VAL A 889 -30.98 11.83 2.86
C VAL A 889 -29.56 12.22 2.45
N ILE A 890 -28.58 11.49 2.98
CA ILE A 890 -27.19 11.58 2.55
C ILE A 890 -26.81 10.25 1.89
N ALA A 891 -26.14 10.31 0.75
CA ALA A 891 -25.57 9.15 0.06
C ALA A 891 -24.04 9.24 0.10
N THR A 892 -23.38 8.13 0.40
CA THR A 892 -21.91 8.06 0.52
C THR A 892 -21.37 6.85 -0.24
N GLY A 893 -20.20 6.99 -0.84
CA GLY A 893 -19.56 5.94 -1.64
C GLY A 893 -18.08 5.83 -1.30
N SER A 894 -17.61 4.60 -1.08
CA SER A 894 -16.29 4.33 -0.51
C SER A 894 -15.45 3.37 -1.35
N ARG A 895 -14.14 3.38 -1.08
CA ARG A 895 -13.19 2.37 -1.57
C ARG A 895 -13.52 0.94 -1.15
N ASP A 896 -14.34 0.77 -0.11
CA ASP A 896 -14.84 -0.54 0.33
C ASP A 896 -15.85 -1.15 -0.68
N GLY A 897 -16.23 -0.41 -1.73
CA GLY A 897 -17.20 -0.83 -2.73
C GLY A 897 -18.66 -0.73 -2.26
N ALA A 898 -18.89 -0.23 -1.05
CA ALA A 898 -20.21 -0.04 -0.47
C ALA A 898 -20.73 1.38 -0.69
N ILE A 899 -22.02 1.44 -1.01
CA ILE A 899 -22.82 2.66 -1.02
C ILE A 899 -23.66 2.65 0.25
N ARG A 900 -23.67 3.77 0.99
CA ARG A 900 -24.50 3.90 2.18
C ARG A 900 -25.46 5.07 2.06
N ILE A 901 -26.70 4.85 2.49
CA ILE A 901 -27.74 5.88 2.58
C ILE A 901 -28.06 6.15 4.05
N TRP A 902 -28.07 7.44 4.40
CA TRP A 902 -28.25 7.94 5.75
C TRP A 902 -29.48 8.85 5.83
N ASP A 903 -30.23 8.70 6.91
CA ASP A 903 -31.66 8.98 6.89
C ASP A 903 -32.13 10.14 7.76
N SER A 904 -31.47 10.33 8.92
CA SER A 904 -31.71 11.44 9.84
C SER A 904 -30.57 11.51 10.88
N PRO A 905 -30.27 12.68 11.45
CA PRO A 905 -29.21 12.86 12.44
C PRO A 905 -29.38 12.17 13.79
N ALA A 906 -30.57 11.66 14.11
CA ALA A 906 -30.87 11.17 15.46
C ALA A 906 -30.31 9.77 15.77
N THR A 907 -29.98 8.96 14.77
CA THR A 907 -29.64 7.54 14.96
C THR A 907 -28.20 7.18 14.61
N GLY A 908 -27.49 7.99 13.82
CA GLY A 908 -26.09 7.74 13.43
C GLY A 908 -25.84 6.47 12.59
N SER A 909 -26.86 5.65 12.33
CA SER A 909 -26.74 4.40 11.59
C SER A 909 -27.22 4.52 10.14
N SER A 910 -26.53 3.87 9.21
CA SER A 910 -26.98 3.81 7.81
C SER A 910 -28.18 2.86 7.70
N ARG A 911 -29.17 3.24 6.88
CA ARG A 911 -30.35 2.38 6.68
C ARG A 911 -30.10 1.26 5.68
N THR A 912 -29.18 1.48 4.76
CA THR A 912 -28.92 0.54 3.67
C THR A 912 -27.47 0.67 3.25
N SER A 913 -26.76 -0.46 3.28
CA SER A 913 -25.46 -0.65 2.66
C SER A 913 -25.66 -1.56 1.45
N THR A 914 -25.45 -1.06 0.24
CA THR A 914 -25.41 -1.89 -0.97
C THR A 914 -23.97 -2.08 -1.41
N SER A 915 -23.54 -3.34 -1.53
CA SER A 915 -22.15 -3.73 -1.84
C SER A 915 -22.03 -4.38 -3.21
N ASP A 916 -22.86 -3.97 -4.18
CA ASP A 916 -22.87 -4.69 -5.46
C ASP A 916 -21.66 -4.34 -6.34
N HIS A 917 -20.97 -3.21 -6.08
CA HIS A 917 -19.69 -2.88 -6.72
C HIS A 917 -18.57 -3.74 -6.14
N ARG A 918 -17.78 -4.38 -7.00
CA ARG A 918 -16.71 -5.32 -6.58
C ARG A 918 -15.34 -4.67 -6.43
N ARG A 919 -15.28 -3.35 -6.61
CA ARG A 919 -14.08 -2.52 -6.57
C ARG A 919 -14.45 -1.12 -6.04
N PRO A 920 -13.46 -0.28 -5.68
CA PRO A 920 -13.70 1.06 -5.16
C PRO A 920 -14.74 1.86 -5.94
N ILE A 921 -15.62 2.57 -5.22
CA ILE A 921 -16.50 3.57 -5.82
C ILE A 921 -15.69 4.83 -6.07
N THR A 922 -15.75 5.36 -7.28
CA THR A 922 -14.96 6.51 -7.71
C THR A 922 -15.73 7.82 -7.65
N ALA A 923 -17.04 7.80 -7.90
CA ALA A 923 -17.92 8.96 -7.82
C ALA A 923 -19.38 8.56 -7.54
N LEU A 924 -20.17 9.52 -7.07
CA LEU A 924 -21.61 9.39 -6.93
C LEU A 924 -22.33 10.72 -7.18
N ALA A 925 -23.57 10.65 -7.67
CA ALA A 925 -24.41 11.81 -7.92
C ALA A 925 -25.89 11.49 -7.62
N THR A 926 -26.61 12.44 -7.02
CA THR A 926 -28.06 12.37 -6.82
C THR A 926 -28.78 13.20 -7.89
N GLY A 927 -29.99 12.80 -8.26
CA GLY A 927 -30.78 13.51 -9.26
C GLY A 927 -32.26 13.13 -9.21
N ILE A 928 -33.07 13.79 -10.04
CA ILE A 928 -34.47 13.41 -10.28
C ILE A 928 -34.53 12.80 -11.68
N TYR A 929 -35.16 11.64 -11.81
CA TYR A 929 -35.42 10.96 -13.07
C TYR A 929 -36.90 10.60 -13.18
N ALA A 930 -37.56 11.09 -14.24
CA ALA A 930 -38.99 10.84 -14.49
C ALA A 930 -39.88 11.15 -13.25
N GLY A 931 -39.52 12.22 -12.52
CA GLY A 931 -40.19 12.62 -11.27
C GLY A 931 -39.83 11.80 -10.03
N ARG A 932 -38.83 10.91 -10.10
CA ARG A 932 -38.36 10.08 -8.98
C ARG A 932 -36.93 10.40 -8.60
N PRO A 933 -36.59 10.50 -7.31
CA PRO A 933 -35.21 10.72 -6.91
C PRO A 933 -34.36 9.45 -7.07
N ILE A 934 -33.18 9.61 -7.66
CA ILE A 934 -32.22 8.54 -7.95
C ILE A 934 -30.82 8.89 -7.45
N LEU A 935 -30.00 7.86 -7.30
CA LEU A 935 -28.57 7.92 -7.05
C LEU A 935 -27.84 7.16 -8.16
N VAL A 936 -26.75 7.70 -8.69
CA VAL A 936 -25.91 7.03 -9.68
C VAL A 936 -24.50 6.90 -9.12
N THR A 937 -23.87 5.75 -9.33
CA THR A 937 -22.53 5.43 -8.83
C THR A 937 -21.62 4.90 -9.90
N THR A 938 -20.32 5.17 -9.79
CA THR A 938 -19.27 4.63 -10.65
C THR A 938 -18.23 3.88 -9.85
N SER A 939 -17.55 2.92 -10.47
CA SER A 939 -16.53 2.12 -9.80
C SER A 939 -15.39 1.71 -10.74
N ASP A 940 -14.24 1.42 -10.14
CA ASP A 940 -13.07 0.77 -10.76
C ASP A 940 -13.37 -0.65 -11.31
N ASP A 941 -14.57 -1.18 -11.07
CA ASP A 941 -15.11 -2.37 -11.74
C ASP A 941 -15.60 -2.09 -13.17
N SER A 942 -15.33 -0.89 -13.68
CA SER A 942 -15.73 -0.39 -15.00
C SER A 942 -17.25 -0.36 -15.18
N SER A 943 -18.02 -0.21 -14.09
CA SER A 943 -19.48 -0.10 -14.14
C SER A 943 -20.02 1.23 -13.61
N VAL A 944 -21.10 1.69 -14.24
CA VAL A 944 -21.98 2.75 -13.75
C VAL A 944 -23.31 2.09 -13.34
N ARG A 945 -23.84 2.43 -12.17
CA ARG A 945 -25.07 1.83 -11.62
C ARG A 945 -26.03 2.90 -11.13
N VAL A 946 -27.33 2.61 -11.26
CA VAL A 946 -28.41 3.52 -10.87
C VAL A 946 -29.23 2.88 -9.75
N TRP A 947 -29.55 3.67 -8.75
CA TRP A 947 -30.23 3.30 -7.52
C TRP A 947 -31.38 4.28 -7.27
N ASP A 948 -32.40 3.86 -6.53
CA ASP A 948 -33.30 4.78 -5.87
C ASP A 948 -32.67 5.23 -4.54
N LEU A 949 -33.21 6.29 -3.95
CA LEU A 949 -32.74 6.77 -2.65
C LEU A 949 -33.20 5.89 -1.46
N ASP A 950 -33.88 4.76 -1.71
CA ASP A 950 -34.10 3.68 -0.74
C ASP A 950 -32.98 2.61 -0.82
N GLY A 951 -31.94 2.86 -1.64
CA GLY A 951 -30.79 1.97 -1.82
C GLY A 951 -31.09 0.74 -2.68
N ARG A 952 -32.16 0.75 -3.48
CA ARG A 952 -32.50 -0.34 -4.39
C ARG A 952 -32.04 0.00 -5.81
N PRO A 953 -31.48 -0.95 -6.57
CA PRO A 953 -31.16 -0.71 -7.97
C PRO A 953 -32.42 -0.32 -8.77
N VAL A 954 -32.35 0.75 -9.56
CA VAL A 954 -33.43 1.23 -10.45
C VAL A 954 -33.18 0.68 -11.85
N GLY A 955 -34.17 -0.07 -12.38
CA GLY A 955 -34.01 -0.98 -13.52
C GLY A 955 -33.60 -2.37 -13.05
N ALA A 956 -34.19 -3.44 -13.59
CA ALA A 956 -34.26 -4.73 -12.86
C ALA A 956 -33.04 -5.68 -13.07
N PRO A 957 -32.25 -5.93 -12.00
CA PRO A 957 -31.76 -7.26 -11.67
C PRO A 957 -32.89 -8.14 -11.11
N LEU A 958 -32.73 -9.47 -11.13
CA LEU A 958 -33.68 -10.42 -10.54
C LEU A 958 -33.65 -10.30 -9.00
N THR A 959 -34.47 -9.43 -8.42
CA THR A 959 -34.47 -9.15 -6.96
C THR A 959 -35.47 -10.01 -6.21
N THR A 960 -35.00 -10.83 -5.27
CA THR A 960 -35.86 -11.63 -4.39
C THR A 960 -36.21 -10.87 -3.10
N THR A 961 -37.42 -11.01 -2.55
CA THR A 961 -37.87 -10.24 -1.35
C THR A 961 -37.27 -10.71 -0.02
N ALA A 962 -36.37 -11.69 -0.06
CA ALA A 962 -35.58 -12.19 1.06
C ALA A 962 -34.28 -12.79 0.53
N SER A 963 -33.27 -12.92 1.40
CA SER A 963 -32.00 -13.59 1.06
C SER A 963 -32.30 -14.94 0.42
N PRO A 964 -31.94 -15.14 -0.86
CA PRO A 964 -32.21 -16.39 -1.55
C PRO A 964 -31.42 -17.50 -0.86
N LEU A 965 -32.12 -18.53 -0.41
CA LEU A 965 -31.52 -19.73 0.19
C LEU A 965 -31.17 -20.76 -0.89
N THR A 966 -31.97 -20.82 -1.96
CA THR A 966 -31.79 -21.76 -3.06
C THR A 966 -32.44 -21.21 -4.33
N VAL A 967 -31.91 -21.60 -5.48
CA VAL A 967 -32.41 -21.24 -6.80
C VAL A 967 -32.49 -22.49 -7.67
N THR A 968 -33.52 -22.59 -8.48
CA THR A 968 -33.69 -23.65 -9.47
C THR A 968 -34.22 -23.06 -10.77
N THR A 969 -33.96 -23.74 -11.88
CA THR A 969 -34.41 -23.34 -13.20
C THR A 969 -35.06 -24.53 -13.88
N GLY A 970 -36.13 -24.31 -14.64
CA GLY A 970 -36.77 -25.39 -15.39
C GLY A 970 -37.98 -24.95 -16.19
N PRO A 971 -38.49 -25.79 -17.08
CA PRO A 971 -39.69 -25.50 -17.85
C PRO A 971 -40.93 -25.58 -16.96
N LEU A 972 -41.78 -24.56 -17.03
CA LEU A 972 -43.11 -24.51 -16.43
C LEU A 972 -44.11 -24.14 -17.53
N ASN A 973 -45.00 -25.06 -17.88
CA ASN A 973 -46.03 -24.85 -18.92
C ASN A 973 -45.47 -24.36 -20.28
N GLY A 974 -44.26 -24.79 -20.67
CA GLY A 974 -43.63 -24.42 -21.94
C GLY A 974 -42.75 -23.16 -21.90
N ILE A 975 -42.57 -22.57 -20.72
CA ILE A 975 -41.75 -21.38 -20.48
C ILE A 975 -40.62 -21.73 -19.52
N ASN A 976 -39.40 -21.27 -19.78
CA ASN A 976 -38.29 -21.45 -18.85
C ASN A 976 -38.41 -20.46 -17.69
N VAL A 977 -38.51 -20.97 -16.47
CA VAL A 977 -38.66 -20.15 -15.29
C VAL A 977 -37.50 -20.31 -14.31
N ILE A 978 -37.25 -19.25 -13.54
CA ILE A 978 -36.33 -19.25 -12.40
C ILE A 978 -37.18 -19.22 -11.14
N ALA A 979 -37.04 -20.23 -10.27
CA ALA A 979 -37.72 -20.27 -8.98
C ALA A 979 -36.70 -20.07 -7.84
N VAL A 980 -37.05 -19.21 -6.89
CA VAL A 980 -36.18 -18.83 -5.77
C VAL A 980 -36.92 -18.92 -4.45
N VAL A 981 -36.29 -19.50 -3.43
CA VAL A 981 -36.82 -19.50 -2.05
C VAL A 981 -36.04 -18.52 -1.20
N GLY A 982 -36.75 -17.67 -0.47
CA GLY A 982 -36.16 -16.78 0.53
C GLY A 982 -36.27 -17.29 1.97
N ARG A 983 -35.36 -16.84 2.85
CA ARG A 983 -35.34 -17.17 4.30
C ARG A 983 -36.66 -17.00 5.05
N ALA A 984 -37.58 -16.15 4.56
CA ALA A 984 -38.91 -15.93 5.14
C ALA A 984 -39.98 -16.96 4.69
N GLY A 985 -39.60 -17.99 3.92
CA GLY A 985 -40.52 -19.00 3.38
C GLY A 985 -41.29 -18.57 2.12
N SER A 986 -40.94 -17.43 1.52
CA SER A 986 -41.51 -16.97 0.25
C SER A 986 -40.86 -17.69 -0.94
N VAL A 987 -41.67 -18.24 -1.85
CA VAL A 987 -41.22 -18.75 -3.15
C VAL A 987 -41.58 -17.75 -4.24
N GLN A 988 -40.62 -17.42 -5.10
CA GLN A 988 -40.78 -16.46 -6.20
C GLN A 988 -40.39 -17.08 -7.52
N ILE A 989 -41.21 -16.85 -8.55
CA ILE A 989 -41.01 -17.43 -9.88
C ILE A 989 -40.90 -16.30 -10.91
N TRP A 990 -39.93 -16.43 -11.81
CA TRP A 990 -39.61 -15.49 -12.86
C TRP A 990 -39.70 -16.16 -14.22
N ASP A 991 -40.38 -15.52 -15.17
CA ASP A 991 -40.47 -15.88 -16.59
C ASP A 991 -39.26 -15.35 -17.38
N ASP A 992 -38.99 -15.91 -18.57
CA ASP A 992 -37.97 -15.53 -19.55
C ASP A 992 -38.06 -14.05 -20.00
N ARG A 993 -39.24 -13.42 -19.89
CA ARG A 993 -39.47 -11.97 -20.10
C ARG A 993 -39.28 -11.11 -18.85
N ARG A 994 -38.70 -11.65 -17.77
CA ARG A 994 -38.48 -10.96 -16.47
C ARG A 994 -39.76 -10.42 -15.80
N ARG A 995 -40.93 -11.02 -16.09
CA ARG A 995 -42.17 -10.73 -15.36
C ARG A 995 -42.22 -11.58 -14.08
N LEU A 996 -42.32 -10.92 -12.93
CA LEU A 996 -42.48 -11.55 -11.62
C LEU A 996 -43.94 -11.99 -11.44
N GLN A 997 -44.20 -13.29 -11.26
CA GLN A 997 -45.43 -13.76 -10.61
C GLN A 997 -45.09 -14.14 -9.17
N ARG A 998 -45.65 -13.39 -8.21
CA ARG A 998 -45.59 -13.75 -6.78
C ARG A 998 -46.66 -14.81 -6.51
N MET A 999 -46.25 -15.98 -6.04
CA MET A 999 -47.19 -16.99 -5.55
C MET A 999 -47.31 -16.89 -4.04
N PRO A 1000 -48.46 -16.46 -3.50
CA PRO A 1000 -48.69 -16.52 -2.06
C PRO A 1000 -48.84 -18.00 -1.66
N LEU A 1001 -47.82 -18.58 -1.04
CA LEU A 1001 -47.94 -19.89 -0.40
C LEU A 1001 -48.87 -19.74 0.82
N THR A 1002 -50.11 -20.20 0.73
CA THR A 1002 -51.21 -19.91 1.68
C THR A 1002 -51.14 -20.66 3.03
N SER A 1003 -49.97 -21.15 3.44
CA SER A 1003 -49.80 -21.79 4.76
C SER A 1003 -48.81 -21.02 5.64
N ARG A 1004 -49.02 -21.05 6.96
CA ARG A 1004 -48.22 -20.34 7.98
C ARG A 1004 -46.71 -20.42 7.69
N PRO A 1005 -45.91 -19.38 7.99
CA PRO A 1005 -44.52 -19.26 7.55
C PRO A 1005 -43.63 -20.27 8.28
N VAL A 1006 -43.56 -21.49 7.75
CA VAL A 1006 -42.52 -22.45 8.10
C VAL A 1006 -41.46 -22.31 7.01
N GLY A 1007 -40.33 -21.71 7.35
CA GLY A 1007 -39.27 -21.36 6.40
C GLY A 1007 -38.93 -22.52 5.47
N ALA A 1008 -39.12 -22.31 4.17
CA ALA A 1008 -38.77 -23.28 3.15
C ALA A 1008 -37.25 -23.30 2.97
N THR A 1009 -36.65 -24.49 2.90
CA THR A 1009 -35.20 -24.71 2.88
C THR A 1009 -34.66 -25.03 1.49
N ALA A 1010 -35.46 -25.64 0.61
CA ALA A 1010 -35.11 -25.93 -0.77
C ALA A 1010 -36.36 -25.85 -1.68
N VAL A 1011 -36.16 -25.67 -3.00
CA VAL A 1011 -37.19 -25.79 -4.03
C VAL A 1011 -36.61 -26.47 -5.27
N GLN A 1012 -37.41 -27.32 -5.89
CA GLN A 1012 -37.14 -27.85 -7.23
C GLN A 1012 -38.42 -27.89 -8.07
N ILE A 1013 -38.25 -27.78 -9.38
CA ILE A 1013 -39.31 -27.94 -10.37
C ILE A 1013 -39.30 -29.38 -10.84
N GLY A 1014 -40.47 -30.00 -10.85
CA GLY A 1014 -40.64 -31.38 -11.29
C GLY A 1014 -41.89 -31.56 -12.12
N ARG A 1015 -42.20 -32.84 -12.38
CA ARG A 1015 -43.49 -33.25 -12.92
C ARG A 1015 -44.18 -34.19 -11.96
N ALA A 1016 -45.50 -34.10 -11.90
CA ALA A 1016 -46.35 -35.02 -11.17
C ALA A 1016 -47.61 -35.34 -11.99
N GLY A 1017 -47.82 -36.61 -12.33
CA GLY A 1017 -48.89 -37.04 -13.23
C GLY A 1017 -48.79 -36.39 -14.61
N GLY A 1018 -47.57 -36.15 -15.10
CA GLY A 1018 -47.31 -35.53 -16.40
C GLY A 1018 -47.52 -34.01 -16.46
N ARG A 1019 -47.85 -33.36 -15.33
CA ARG A 1019 -47.98 -31.89 -15.22
C ARG A 1019 -46.83 -31.30 -14.42
N TYR A 1020 -46.37 -30.11 -14.79
CA TYR A 1020 -45.31 -29.43 -14.04
C TYR A 1020 -45.79 -28.94 -12.66
N CYS A 1021 -44.95 -29.13 -11.66
CA CYS A 1021 -45.20 -28.76 -10.26
C CYS A 1021 -43.91 -28.25 -9.59
N PHE A 1022 -44.07 -27.61 -8.43
CA PHE A 1022 -42.96 -27.24 -7.55
C PHE A 1022 -43.02 -28.06 -6.29
N VAL A 1023 -41.86 -28.42 -5.73
CA VAL A 1023 -41.77 -29.00 -4.39
C VAL A 1023 -40.88 -28.13 -3.54
N THR A 1024 -41.35 -27.80 -2.35
CA THR A 1024 -40.58 -27.07 -1.34
C THR A 1024 -40.34 -27.96 -0.14
N THR A 1025 -39.15 -27.91 0.44
CA THR A 1025 -38.85 -28.53 1.75
C THR A 1025 -38.87 -27.47 2.85
N HIS A 1026 -39.12 -27.86 4.08
CA HIS A 1026 -39.29 -26.90 5.19
C HIS A 1026 -38.58 -27.37 6.47
N HIS A 1027 -38.34 -26.43 7.39
CA HIS A 1027 -37.71 -26.72 8.68
C HIS A 1027 -38.51 -27.68 9.60
N ASP A 1028 -39.81 -27.87 9.35
CA ASP A 1028 -40.63 -28.85 10.07
C ASP A 1028 -40.33 -30.32 9.70
N GLY A 1029 -39.44 -30.53 8.72
CA GLY A 1029 -39.08 -31.86 8.21
C GLY A 1029 -40.04 -32.41 7.17
N LEU A 1030 -40.90 -31.55 6.62
CA LEU A 1030 -41.88 -31.91 5.60
C LEU A 1030 -41.60 -31.17 4.29
N ALA A 1031 -41.93 -31.84 3.19
CA ALA A 1031 -42.01 -31.28 1.85
C ALA A 1031 -43.47 -31.05 1.44
N ARG A 1032 -43.68 -30.05 0.59
CA ARG A 1032 -45.01 -29.63 0.10
C ARG A 1032 -44.97 -29.50 -1.42
N ARG A 1033 -46.00 -30.01 -2.10
CA ARG A 1033 -46.14 -29.96 -3.57
C ARG A 1033 -47.15 -28.90 -3.98
N TRP A 1034 -46.76 -28.06 -4.93
CA TRP A 1034 -47.53 -26.95 -5.46
C TRP A 1034 -47.76 -27.14 -6.96
N ASP A 1035 -48.96 -26.81 -7.45
CA ASP A 1035 -49.22 -26.82 -8.89
C ASP A 1035 -48.54 -25.63 -9.57
N SER A 1036 -48.59 -25.58 -10.90
CA SER A 1036 -48.06 -24.47 -11.69
C SER A 1036 -48.80 -23.14 -11.50
N ARG A 1037 -49.88 -23.12 -10.69
CA ARG A 1037 -50.65 -21.93 -10.29
C ARG A 1037 -50.42 -21.55 -8.82
N GLY A 1038 -49.54 -22.25 -8.10
CA GLY A 1038 -49.13 -21.93 -6.74
C GLY A 1038 -50.07 -22.45 -5.66
N ASN A 1039 -51.02 -23.30 -6.03
CA ASN A 1039 -51.90 -23.95 -5.07
C ASN A 1039 -51.22 -25.19 -4.49
N LEU A 1040 -51.37 -25.39 -3.19
CA LEU A 1040 -50.94 -26.62 -2.54
C LEU A 1040 -51.81 -27.79 -3.03
N VAL A 1041 -51.19 -28.80 -3.64
CA VAL A 1041 -51.91 -29.90 -4.31
C VAL A 1041 -52.01 -31.16 -3.45
N SER A 1042 -51.03 -31.41 -2.58
CA SER A 1042 -51.01 -32.59 -1.70
C SER A 1042 -50.69 -32.24 -0.26
N ALA A 1043 -51.12 -33.10 0.67
CA ALA A 1043 -50.70 -33.06 2.06
C ALA A 1043 -49.16 -33.11 2.15
N SER A 1044 -48.61 -32.45 3.17
CA SER A 1044 -47.19 -32.45 3.48
C SER A 1044 -46.65 -33.88 3.62
N PHE A 1045 -45.55 -34.22 2.95
CA PHE A 1045 -44.92 -35.54 2.99
C PHE A 1045 -43.48 -35.42 3.47
N GLY A 1046 -43.00 -36.36 4.28
CA GLY A 1046 -41.67 -36.29 4.88
C GLY A 1046 -41.61 -36.93 6.27
N ARG A 1047 -40.74 -36.41 7.14
CA ARG A 1047 -40.58 -36.89 8.51
C ARG A 1047 -40.60 -35.68 9.47
N PRO A 1048 -41.71 -35.49 10.20
CA PRO A 1048 -41.83 -34.38 11.15
C PRO A 1048 -40.66 -34.32 12.16
N GLY A 1049 -40.13 -33.13 12.41
CA GLY A 1049 -39.11 -32.89 13.44
C GLY A 1049 -37.70 -33.38 13.07
N ARG A 1050 -37.45 -33.68 11.78
CA ARG A 1050 -36.12 -34.02 11.27
C ARG A 1050 -35.76 -33.08 10.12
N THR A 1051 -34.60 -32.44 10.24
CA THR A 1051 -34.15 -31.44 9.26
C THR A 1051 -33.88 -32.09 7.92
N ILE A 1052 -34.58 -31.62 6.88
CA ILE A 1052 -34.29 -31.98 5.49
C ILE A 1052 -33.10 -31.16 5.02
N THR A 1053 -32.04 -31.83 4.57
CA THR A 1053 -30.78 -31.23 4.11
C THR A 1053 -30.57 -31.39 2.60
N GLY A 1054 -31.37 -32.21 1.92
CA GLY A 1054 -31.32 -32.38 0.46
C GLY A 1054 -32.70 -32.66 -0.15
N LEU A 1055 -32.91 -32.15 -1.37
CA LEU A 1055 -34.09 -32.39 -2.21
C LEU A 1055 -33.63 -32.74 -3.62
N ALA A 1056 -34.14 -33.84 -4.18
CA ALA A 1056 -33.97 -34.18 -5.58
C ALA A 1056 -35.30 -34.67 -6.19
N ILE A 1057 -35.67 -34.16 -7.37
CA ILE A 1057 -36.86 -34.56 -8.11
C ILE A 1057 -36.45 -35.02 -9.50
N GLY A 1058 -37.03 -36.13 -9.93
CA GLY A 1058 -36.83 -36.63 -11.28
C GLY A 1058 -37.61 -37.90 -11.52
N ARG A 1059 -37.41 -38.49 -12.69
CA ARG A 1059 -38.01 -39.78 -13.02
C ARG A 1059 -37.11 -40.90 -12.49
N LEU A 1060 -37.71 -41.82 -11.73
CA LEU A 1060 -37.01 -42.94 -11.11
C LEU A 1060 -37.83 -44.21 -11.38
N GLY A 1061 -37.41 -44.98 -12.39
CA GLY A 1061 -38.23 -46.02 -13.00
C GLY A 1061 -39.45 -45.43 -13.72
N ASP A 1062 -40.63 -45.99 -13.46
CA ASP A 1062 -41.90 -45.49 -14.02
C ASP A 1062 -42.54 -44.37 -13.19
N ALA A 1063 -42.01 -44.09 -11.99
CA ALA A 1063 -42.53 -43.07 -11.11
C ALA A 1063 -41.85 -41.70 -11.33
N GLU A 1064 -42.65 -40.63 -11.27
CA GLU A 1064 -42.13 -39.28 -11.03
C GLU A 1064 -41.89 -39.15 -9.53
N ALA A 1065 -40.62 -39.13 -9.11
CA ALA A 1065 -40.23 -39.32 -7.71
C ALA A 1065 -39.61 -38.06 -7.10
N ALA A 1066 -39.81 -37.88 -5.79
CA ALA A 1066 -39.10 -36.91 -4.97
C ALA A 1066 -38.32 -37.62 -3.86
N ALA A 1067 -37.01 -37.39 -3.80
CA ALA A 1067 -36.13 -37.89 -2.76
C ALA A 1067 -35.79 -36.77 -1.76
N LEU A 1068 -35.97 -37.06 -0.47
CA LEU A 1068 -35.67 -36.17 0.65
C LEU A 1068 -34.53 -36.75 1.47
N GLY A 1069 -33.42 -36.01 1.59
CA GLY A 1069 -32.28 -36.35 2.45
C GLY A 1069 -32.35 -35.62 3.78
N TYR A 1070 -32.00 -36.30 4.87
CA TYR A 1070 -32.08 -35.78 6.24
C TYR A 1070 -30.70 -35.65 6.88
N SER A 1071 -30.62 -34.84 7.93
CA SER A 1071 -29.40 -34.64 8.72
C SER A 1071 -28.90 -35.89 9.46
N ASP A 1072 -29.73 -36.93 9.61
CA ASP A 1072 -29.35 -38.22 10.21
C ASP A 1072 -28.85 -39.24 9.16
N GLY A 1073 -28.73 -38.81 7.90
CA GLY A 1073 -28.24 -39.63 6.79
C GLY A 1073 -29.31 -40.49 6.11
N LEU A 1074 -30.55 -40.44 6.60
CA LEU A 1074 -31.69 -41.08 5.95
C LEU A 1074 -32.04 -40.34 4.64
N VAL A 1075 -32.46 -41.10 3.64
CA VAL A 1075 -33.04 -40.64 2.38
C VAL A 1075 -34.39 -41.35 2.21
N ARG A 1076 -35.48 -40.59 2.02
CA ARG A 1076 -36.82 -41.14 1.75
C ARG A 1076 -37.26 -40.74 0.35
N ILE A 1077 -37.79 -41.71 -0.40
CA ILE A 1077 -38.26 -41.54 -1.77
C ILE A 1077 -39.78 -41.62 -1.77
N PHE A 1078 -40.43 -40.64 -2.40
CA PHE A 1078 -41.88 -40.53 -2.51
C PHE A 1078 -42.30 -40.49 -3.97
N ASP A 1079 -43.44 -41.09 -4.26
CA ASP A 1079 -44.16 -40.86 -5.51
C ASP A 1079 -44.71 -39.45 -5.47
N LEU A 1080 -44.33 -38.62 -6.43
CA LEU A 1080 -44.68 -37.21 -6.42
C LEU A 1080 -46.12 -36.96 -6.88
N ALA A 1081 -46.74 -37.91 -7.61
CA ALA A 1081 -48.13 -37.83 -8.02
C ALA A 1081 -49.08 -38.17 -6.86
N ALA A 1082 -48.83 -39.31 -6.20
CA ALA A 1082 -49.64 -39.87 -5.12
C ALA A 1082 -49.26 -39.36 -3.72
N GLY A 1083 -48.02 -38.86 -3.53
CA GLY A 1083 -47.48 -38.44 -2.24
C GLY A 1083 -47.15 -39.60 -1.29
N THR A 1084 -47.16 -40.85 -1.79
CA THR A 1084 -46.90 -42.05 -1.01
C THR A 1084 -45.41 -42.38 -0.98
N ALA A 1085 -44.93 -43.00 0.09
CA ALA A 1085 -43.54 -43.43 0.18
C ALA A 1085 -43.28 -44.63 -0.74
N LEU A 1086 -42.31 -44.51 -1.64
CA LEU A 1086 -41.83 -45.59 -2.52
C LEU A 1086 -40.72 -46.41 -1.85
N GLY A 1087 -39.94 -45.79 -0.97
CA GLY A 1087 -38.85 -46.46 -0.29
C GLY A 1087 -38.04 -45.52 0.60
N GLN A 1088 -37.08 -46.09 1.32
CA GLN A 1088 -36.11 -45.33 2.10
C GLN A 1088 -34.78 -46.06 2.16
N ASN A 1089 -33.68 -45.32 2.23
CA ASN A 1089 -32.33 -45.84 2.37
C ASN A 1089 -31.46 -44.78 3.04
N GLY A 1090 -30.36 -45.11 3.70
CA GLY A 1090 -29.54 -44.11 4.36
C GLY A 1090 -28.15 -44.61 4.76
N ALA A 1091 -27.25 -43.68 5.01
CA ALA A 1091 -25.99 -43.96 5.70
C ALA A 1091 -26.16 -43.60 7.17
N ALA A 1092 -26.02 -44.55 8.09
CA ALA A 1092 -26.20 -44.27 9.50
C ALA A 1092 -25.07 -43.34 10.00
N GLY A 1093 -25.44 -42.18 10.55
CA GLY A 1093 -24.52 -41.29 11.26
C GLY A 1093 -23.88 -40.16 10.45
N SER A 1094 -24.15 -40.06 9.14
CA SER A 1094 -23.54 -39.06 8.25
C SER A 1094 -24.63 -38.23 7.57
N ALA A 1095 -24.63 -36.91 7.72
CA ALA A 1095 -25.68 -36.05 7.18
C ALA A 1095 -25.64 -36.03 5.63
N VAL A 1096 -26.82 -36.01 4.99
CA VAL A 1096 -26.90 -35.80 3.54
C VAL A 1096 -26.56 -34.36 3.20
N THR A 1097 -25.67 -34.12 2.23
CA THR A 1097 -25.16 -32.78 1.91
C THR A 1097 -25.41 -32.33 0.48
N ALA A 1098 -25.58 -33.27 -0.46
CA ALA A 1098 -25.91 -32.99 -1.86
C ALA A 1098 -26.71 -34.16 -2.44
N MET A 1099 -27.64 -33.88 -3.36
CA MET A 1099 -28.47 -34.91 -4.01
C MET A 1099 -28.87 -34.50 -5.42
N THR A 1100 -29.04 -35.48 -6.31
CA THR A 1100 -29.57 -35.27 -7.66
C THR A 1100 -30.29 -36.52 -8.18
N ILE A 1101 -31.33 -36.35 -9.01
CA ILE A 1101 -31.98 -37.43 -9.76
C ILE A 1101 -31.90 -37.09 -11.24
N ALA A 1102 -31.27 -37.96 -12.03
CA ALA A 1102 -31.31 -37.88 -13.48
C ALA A 1102 -31.12 -39.27 -14.09
N HIS A 1103 -31.66 -39.48 -15.29
CA HIS A 1103 -31.49 -40.74 -16.04
C HIS A 1103 -31.89 -42.01 -15.26
N GLY A 1104 -32.89 -41.93 -14.37
CA GLY A 1104 -33.33 -43.06 -13.54
C GLY A 1104 -32.45 -43.35 -12.31
N ILE A 1105 -31.39 -42.55 -12.09
CA ILE A 1105 -30.43 -42.70 -11.01
C ILE A 1105 -30.61 -41.57 -9.99
N LEU A 1106 -30.59 -41.93 -8.71
CA LEU A 1106 -30.49 -40.99 -7.58
C LEU A 1106 -29.07 -41.03 -7.02
N ALA A 1107 -28.33 -39.93 -7.09
CA ALA A 1107 -27.01 -39.81 -6.47
C ALA A 1107 -27.06 -38.91 -5.22
N VAL A 1108 -26.30 -39.28 -4.19
CA VAL A 1108 -26.34 -38.69 -2.85
C VAL A 1108 -24.91 -38.54 -2.31
N GLY A 1109 -24.55 -37.34 -1.87
CA GLY A 1109 -23.32 -37.05 -1.15
C GLY A 1109 -23.56 -36.84 0.35
N TYR A 1110 -22.57 -37.22 1.15
CA TYR A 1110 -22.61 -37.16 2.62
C TYR A 1110 -21.49 -36.27 3.18
N ASP A 1111 -21.65 -35.84 4.44
CA ASP A 1111 -20.68 -35.01 5.17
C ASP A 1111 -19.37 -35.72 5.51
N ASP A 1112 -19.39 -37.04 5.65
CA ASP A 1112 -18.23 -37.90 5.82
C ASP A 1112 -17.39 -38.07 4.54
N GLY A 1113 -17.82 -37.47 3.43
CA GLY A 1113 -17.15 -37.54 2.14
C GLY A 1113 -17.62 -38.71 1.26
N THR A 1114 -18.58 -39.52 1.71
CA THR A 1114 -19.13 -40.63 0.93
C THR A 1114 -20.05 -40.13 -0.18
N VAL A 1115 -20.03 -40.83 -1.32
CA VAL A 1115 -21.03 -40.66 -2.39
C VAL A 1115 -21.72 -42.03 -2.61
N ARG A 1116 -23.05 -42.04 -2.64
CA ARG A 1116 -23.86 -43.23 -2.93
C ARG A 1116 -24.80 -42.95 -4.08
N HIS A 1117 -25.18 -43.98 -4.83
CA HIS A 1117 -26.20 -43.85 -5.87
C HIS A 1117 -27.15 -45.05 -5.91
N PHE A 1118 -28.38 -44.83 -6.38
CA PHE A 1118 -29.44 -45.83 -6.50
C PHE A 1118 -30.03 -45.80 -7.90
N ASP A 1119 -30.16 -46.97 -8.50
CA ASP A 1119 -30.71 -47.14 -9.84
C ASP A 1119 -31.98 -47.98 -9.82
N ALA A 1120 -33.09 -47.35 -10.19
CA ALA A 1120 -34.41 -47.97 -10.21
C ALA A 1120 -34.52 -49.18 -11.15
N ALA A 1121 -33.79 -49.18 -12.28
CA ALA A 1121 -33.85 -50.24 -13.28
C ALA A 1121 -33.16 -51.52 -12.79
N SER A 1122 -32.19 -51.40 -11.88
CA SER A 1122 -31.42 -52.53 -11.36
C SER A 1122 -32.12 -53.28 -10.21
N GLY A 1123 -33.09 -52.65 -9.54
CA GLY A 1123 -33.72 -53.17 -8.32
C GLY A 1123 -32.77 -53.39 -7.12
N SER A 1124 -31.48 -53.07 -7.28
CA SER A 1124 -30.43 -53.27 -6.28
C SER A 1124 -30.31 -52.07 -5.34
N GLY A 1125 -29.86 -52.31 -4.10
CA GLY A 1125 -29.68 -51.24 -3.09
C GLY A 1125 -28.67 -50.16 -3.50
N PHE A 1126 -28.52 -49.10 -2.68
CA PHE A 1126 -27.58 -48.02 -2.97
C PHE A 1126 -26.13 -48.54 -3.11
N HIS A 1127 -25.52 -48.31 -4.27
CA HIS A 1127 -24.10 -48.55 -4.51
C HIS A 1127 -23.28 -47.43 -3.86
N THR A 1128 -22.21 -47.79 -3.15
CA THR A 1128 -21.36 -46.82 -2.46
C THR A 1128 -20.05 -46.66 -3.21
N ALA A 1129 -19.72 -45.44 -3.63
CA ALA A 1129 -18.39 -45.12 -4.13
C ALA A 1129 -17.41 -45.14 -2.94
N ARG A 1130 -16.49 -46.11 -2.93
CA ARG A 1130 -15.50 -46.23 -1.85
C ARG A 1130 -14.49 -45.07 -1.93
N GLU A 1131 -14.20 -44.45 -0.79
CA GLU A 1131 -13.22 -43.35 -0.62
C GLU A 1131 -13.49 -42.10 -1.49
N ALA A 1132 -14.74 -41.63 -1.52
CA ALA A 1132 -15.13 -40.61 -2.47
C ALA A 1132 -14.48 -39.23 -2.25
N HIS A 1133 -14.49 -38.65 -1.05
CA HIS A 1133 -13.80 -37.40 -0.73
C HIS A 1133 -13.16 -37.45 0.67
N ARG A 1134 -12.06 -36.73 0.90
CA ARG A 1134 -11.42 -36.60 2.23
C ARG A 1134 -12.06 -35.48 3.09
N GLY A 1135 -13.38 -35.40 3.02
CA GLY A 1135 -14.17 -34.35 3.67
C GLY A 1135 -15.53 -34.18 2.99
N LYS A 1136 -16.39 -33.34 3.58
CA LYS A 1136 -17.78 -33.13 3.15
C LYS A 1136 -17.93 -32.97 1.65
N VAL A 1137 -18.82 -33.77 1.06
CA VAL A 1137 -19.25 -33.60 -0.34
C VAL A 1137 -20.09 -32.33 -0.44
N SER A 1138 -19.69 -31.40 -1.29
CA SER A 1138 -20.34 -30.10 -1.47
C SER A 1138 -21.32 -30.07 -2.64
N ALA A 1139 -21.12 -30.92 -3.66
CA ALA A 1139 -21.99 -31.00 -4.83
C ALA A 1139 -21.96 -32.40 -5.46
N VAL A 1140 -23.08 -32.83 -6.04
CA VAL A 1140 -23.19 -34.05 -6.86
C VAL A 1140 -24.12 -33.76 -8.04
N THR A 1141 -23.73 -34.19 -9.24
CA THR A 1141 -24.53 -34.10 -10.46
C THR A 1141 -24.44 -35.40 -11.28
N ILE A 1142 -25.43 -35.66 -12.13
CA ILE A 1142 -25.45 -36.80 -13.06
C ILE A 1142 -25.55 -36.24 -14.47
N GLY A 1143 -24.81 -36.83 -15.40
CA GLY A 1143 -24.85 -36.45 -16.81
C GLY A 1143 -24.52 -37.64 -17.69
N SER A 1144 -24.47 -37.38 -18.99
CA SER A 1144 -23.95 -38.30 -19.99
C SER A 1144 -22.64 -37.76 -20.54
N ALA A 1145 -21.63 -38.59 -20.71
CA ALA A 1145 -20.41 -38.28 -21.46
C ALA A 1145 -20.37 -39.24 -22.65
N GLY A 1146 -20.73 -38.73 -23.83
CA GLY A 1146 -21.06 -39.60 -24.97
C GLY A 1146 -22.25 -40.52 -24.65
N ASP A 1147 -22.08 -41.83 -24.88
CA ASP A 1147 -23.09 -42.86 -24.58
C ASP A 1147 -23.05 -43.37 -23.12
N GLN A 1148 -22.09 -42.91 -22.31
CA GLN A 1148 -21.93 -43.37 -20.93
C GLN A 1148 -22.55 -42.40 -19.92
N LEU A 1149 -23.28 -42.96 -18.95
CA LEU A 1149 -23.77 -42.19 -17.80
C LEU A 1149 -22.67 -42.03 -16.76
N VAL A 1150 -22.44 -40.80 -16.33
CA VAL A 1150 -21.43 -40.44 -15.34
C VAL A 1150 -22.05 -39.69 -14.17
N ILE A 1151 -21.50 -39.94 -12.98
CA ILE A 1151 -21.80 -39.17 -11.77
C ILE A 1151 -20.59 -38.28 -11.52
N ALA A 1152 -20.79 -37.00 -11.23
CA ALA A 1152 -19.72 -36.09 -10.85
C ALA A 1152 -19.96 -35.58 -9.43
N SER A 1153 -18.92 -35.51 -8.61
CA SER A 1153 -19.00 -34.97 -7.26
C SER A 1153 -17.84 -34.03 -6.96
N ALA A 1154 -18.03 -33.11 -6.03
CA ALA A 1154 -16.95 -32.34 -5.44
C ALA A 1154 -17.07 -32.26 -3.92
N GLY A 1155 -15.94 -31.99 -3.25
CA GLY A 1155 -15.87 -31.95 -1.80
C GLY A 1155 -14.90 -30.92 -1.24
N ALA A 1156 -14.94 -30.79 0.08
CA ALA A 1156 -14.09 -29.90 0.87
C ALA A 1156 -12.59 -30.20 0.74
N ASP A 1157 -12.23 -31.37 0.20
CA ASP A 1157 -10.85 -31.74 -0.15
C ASP A 1157 -10.32 -31.00 -1.39
N ARG A 1158 -11.07 -30.00 -1.89
CA ARG A 1158 -10.79 -29.22 -3.10
C ARG A 1158 -10.64 -30.12 -4.32
N ARG A 1159 -11.34 -31.25 -4.34
CA ARG A 1159 -11.33 -32.15 -5.50
C ARG A 1159 -12.72 -32.27 -6.10
N ALA A 1160 -12.76 -32.27 -7.42
CA ALA A 1160 -13.90 -32.75 -8.21
C ALA A 1160 -13.55 -34.13 -8.78
N ARG A 1161 -14.48 -35.08 -8.74
CA ARG A 1161 -14.28 -36.46 -9.18
C ARG A 1161 -15.42 -36.89 -10.09
N ILE A 1162 -15.10 -37.69 -11.10
CA ILE A 1162 -16.05 -38.31 -12.01
C ILE A 1162 -16.07 -39.82 -11.73
N TRP A 1163 -17.27 -40.38 -11.62
CA TRP A 1163 -17.53 -41.78 -11.31
C TRP A 1163 -18.30 -42.42 -12.45
N THR A 1164 -17.94 -43.65 -12.80
CA THR A 1164 -18.78 -44.49 -13.64
C THR A 1164 -19.93 -45.10 -12.83
N ARG A 1165 -20.92 -45.68 -13.51
CA ARG A 1165 -22.06 -46.35 -12.88
C ARG A 1165 -21.66 -47.46 -11.90
N ASP A 1166 -20.49 -48.08 -12.08
CA ASP A 1166 -20.01 -49.16 -11.19
C ASP A 1166 -19.33 -48.63 -9.90
N GLY A 1167 -19.29 -47.31 -9.71
CA GLY A 1167 -18.74 -46.67 -8.52
C GLY A 1167 -17.21 -46.56 -8.50
N ALA A 1168 -16.54 -46.85 -9.61
CA ALA A 1168 -15.10 -46.63 -9.77
C ALA A 1168 -14.83 -45.15 -10.16
N PRO A 1169 -13.83 -44.49 -9.55
CA PRO A 1169 -13.40 -43.17 -9.98
C PRO A 1169 -12.77 -43.26 -11.36
N ALA A 1170 -13.35 -42.55 -12.33
CA ALA A 1170 -12.81 -42.41 -13.68
C ALA A 1170 -11.74 -41.32 -13.73
N GLU A 1171 -12.02 -40.16 -13.10
CA GLU A 1171 -11.14 -38.98 -13.12
C GLU A 1171 -11.23 -38.19 -11.80
N SER A 1172 -10.16 -37.45 -11.46
CA SER A 1172 -10.09 -36.56 -10.30
C SER A 1172 -9.32 -35.28 -10.64
N LEU A 1173 -9.85 -34.13 -10.23
CA LEU A 1173 -9.31 -32.79 -10.48
C LEU A 1173 -9.09 -32.06 -9.14
N GLU A 1174 -7.94 -31.42 -8.95
CA GLU A 1174 -7.67 -30.56 -7.79
C GLU A 1174 -7.92 -29.08 -8.14
N LEU A 1175 -8.70 -28.40 -7.30
CA LEU A 1175 -9.17 -27.03 -7.48
C LEU A 1175 -8.45 -26.10 -6.51
N LEU A 1176 -8.32 -24.82 -6.87
CA LEU A 1176 -7.73 -23.80 -6.00
C LEU A 1176 -8.47 -23.70 -4.65
N GLU A 1177 -9.80 -23.80 -4.71
CA GLU A 1177 -10.71 -23.73 -3.58
C GLU A 1177 -11.88 -24.72 -3.74
N ALA A 1178 -12.55 -25.06 -2.64
CA ALA A 1178 -13.64 -26.03 -2.64
C ALA A 1178 -14.88 -25.46 -3.37
N PRO A 1179 -15.40 -26.13 -4.41
CA PRO A 1179 -16.54 -25.62 -5.15
C PRO A 1179 -17.82 -25.83 -4.35
N HIS A 1180 -18.77 -24.90 -4.52
CA HIS A 1180 -20.09 -24.92 -3.91
C HIS A 1180 -21.17 -25.53 -4.80
N GLY A 1181 -20.92 -25.67 -6.11
CA GLY A 1181 -21.87 -26.25 -7.06
C GLY A 1181 -21.19 -26.86 -8.28
N MET A 1182 -21.86 -27.80 -8.94
CA MET A 1182 -21.38 -28.47 -10.16
C MET A 1182 -22.53 -28.72 -11.14
N VAL A 1183 -22.23 -28.66 -12.44
CA VAL A 1183 -23.15 -29.03 -13.52
C VAL A 1183 -22.39 -29.68 -14.68
N ILE A 1184 -23.03 -30.63 -15.35
CA ILE A 1184 -22.54 -31.18 -16.63
C ILE A 1184 -23.38 -30.54 -17.74
N THR A 1185 -22.74 -30.04 -18.79
CA THR A 1185 -23.41 -29.40 -19.91
C THR A 1185 -24.31 -30.37 -20.65
N ALA A 1186 -25.33 -29.84 -21.33
CA ALA A 1186 -26.35 -30.66 -22.00
C ALA A 1186 -25.79 -31.54 -23.13
N ASP A 1187 -24.67 -31.14 -23.74
CA ASP A 1187 -23.94 -31.92 -24.74
C ASP A 1187 -23.03 -33.01 -24.12
N GLY A 1188 -22.94 -33.05 -22.78
CA GLY A 1188 -22.09 -33.99 -22.07
C GLY A 1188 -20.60 -33.73 -22.18
N GLN A 1189 -20.20 -32.63 -22.80
CA GLN A 1189 -18.80 -32.35 -23.13
C GLN A 1189 -18.05 -31.63 -22.02
N LEU A 1190 -18.74 -30.83 -21.21
CA LEU A 1190 -18.12 -30.00 -20.19
C LEU A 1190 -18.73 -30.28 -18.83
N VAL A 1191 -17.89 -30.28 -17.81
CA VAL A 1191 -18.35 -30.12 -16.43
C VAL A 1191 -17.86 -28.78 -15.94
N ILE A 1192 -18.74 -28.08 -15.22
CA ILE A 1192 -18.51 -26.75 -14.69
C ILE A 1192 -18.65 -26.85 -13.17
N ALA A 1193 -17.62 -26.40 -12.45
CA ALA A 1193 -17.63 -26.22 -11.01
C ALA A 1193 -17.64 -24.73 -10.69
N ALA A 1194 -18.49 -24.36 -9.72
CA ALA A 1194 -18.63 -23.00 -9.24
C ALA A 1194 -18.19 -22.90 -7.78
N GLY A 1195 -17.18 -22.08 -7.52
CA GLY A 1195 -16.74 -21.63 -6.19
C GLY A 1195 -16.49 -20.11 -6.22
N PRO A 1196 -15.46 -19.59 -5.53
CA PRO A 1196 -15.04 -18.18 -5.66
C PRO A 1196 -14.51 -17.83 -7.06
N ALA A 1197 -14.17 -18.85 -7.85
CA ALA A 1197 -13.97 -18.80 -9.30
C ALA A 1197 -14.85 -19.83 -10.02
N LEU A 1198 -15.10 -19.62 -11.32
CA LEU A 1198 -15.73 -20.59 -12.20
C LEU A 1198 -14.64 -21.38 -12.92
N CYS A 1199 -14.70 -22.71 -12.81
CA CYS A 1199 -13.80 -23.64 -13.49
C CYS A 1199 -14.61 -24.54 -14.41
N GLY A 1200 -14.21 -24.65 -15.68
CA GLY A 1200 -14.81 -25.56 -16.65
C GLY A 1200 -13.76 -26.52 -17.20
N TRP A 1201 -14.12 -27.78 -17.36
CA TRP A 1201 -13.24 -28.80 -17.95
C TRP A 1201 -14.01 -29.65 -18.94
N GLN A 1202 -13.33 -30.04 -20.00
CA GLN A 1202 -13.88 -30.90 -21.03
C GLN A 1202 -13.70 -32.37 -20.62
N LEU A 1203 -14.76 -33.16 -20.69
CA LEU A 1203 -14.71 -34.60 -20.50
C LEU A 1203 -14.19 -35.23 -21.79
N CYS A 1204 -12.97 -35.76 -21.75
CA CYS A 1204 -12.40 -36.54 -22.86
C CYS A 1204 -12.68 -38.02 -22.59
N PHE A 1205 -13.87 -38.50 -22.96
CA PHE A 1205 -14.17 -39.93 -23.04
C PHE A 1205 -13.87 -40.50 -24.42
#